data_AF-A0A7C7GW39-F1
#
_entry.id   AF-A0A7C7GW39-F1
#
_cell.length_a   1.000
_cell.length_b   1.000
_cell.length_c   1.000
_cell.angle_alpha   90.00
_cell.angle_beta   90.00
_cell.angle_gamma   90.00
#
_symmetry.space_group_name_H-M   'P 1'
#
loop_
_entity.id
_entity.type
_entity.pdbx_description
1 polymer ?
#
loop_
_entity_poly.entity_id
_entity_poly.type
_entity_poly.pdbx_seq_one_letter_code
_entity_poly.pdbx_strand_id
1 'polypeptide(L)'
;MSEQGLFLVLDQGTHASRAGLYLANGNCVYRAQHEIALCRLSDERVEQDANEIVTSLKTLITQSVGFAEEQGATIARAGLATQRSSVLAWRRRDGVALSPVLSWQDTRGRKTLARMRDRHATIRATTGLRPSPHYGASKLHWLLHNNQQVMDTAATDDLCLGPLASYVVFHLLEGSPFVVDHSNASRTLLMDQHSLRWDPELLRTFEIDARCLPDLAPTQASYGQIQGTDIELSLLCGDQSAAFYGFGDSSQTTATVNVGTGAFILMRTDHAVVVDQLLSTVVFSADSGPEYAIEGTVNGAGSALAWLQCEFGIEIMDEQSWPDVVNPPVFINTVGGVGSPWWCEGKAPLLLDGEWHRYSSLQQVAAVMESMVFMIAANLDAMRETGRRVESVQIGGGVANDNGFCQRLSDVSGLPVRRFGDEELTANGLAWCLAGRPQDWIRSSCDVFDPTPNATVTQRYRRFCQSMACVAGDKLPVPLIAHRGEMVNFPENTLPALAHAIEVGAEYLELDVQISSDGVAVCVHDWELRRTTGADGVVGEHTAEQLQRLLATEHLSGKPVAAFIPTLAAVVELVNSKPELSLFVEAKRQSIEQNGVAAVVDTIMEVMRKANFPWILISFESTALDYAREQYAVPVGLAVRKYDEAHRIVANQLAPDYVFCNRNKIEVGESTLWPGGWHWVIYDVVDVGEIARWVNAGADFIETGAIGEVLAAGVNPDAA
;
A
#
# COMPACT_ATOMS: atom_id res chain seq x y z
N MET A 1 27.60 -4.64 -39.28
CA MET A 1 27.28 -3.78 -38.12
C MET A 1 27.68 -2.32 -38.40
N SER A 2 27.46 -1.78 -39.60
CA SER A 2 28.24 -0.62 -40.08
C SER A 2 27.45 0.68 -40.31
N GLU A 3 26.41 0.99 -39.52
CA GLU A 3 25.79 2.33 -39.59
C GLU A 3 24.99 2.78 -38.34
N GLN A 4 24.97 2.00 -37.25
CA GLN A 4 24.22 2.36 -36.02
C GLN A 4 25.19 2.57 -34.86
N GLY A 5 25.19 3.77 -34.28
CA GLY A 5 25.98 4.08 -33.09
C GLY A 5 25.45 3.36 -31.84
N LEU A 6 26.36 3.04 -30.92
CA LEU A 6 26.10 2.41 -29.64
C LEU A 6 25.66 3.45 -28.60
N PHE A 7 24.83 3.05 -27.65
CA PHE A 7 24.50 3.83 -26.46
C PHE A 7 25.35 3.36 -25.29
N LEU A 8 26.11 4.29 -24.68
CA LEU A 8 26.85 4.02 -23.45
C LEU A 8 25.93 4.23 -22.25
N VAL A 9 25.77 3.18 -21.46
CA VAL A 9 24.98 3.19 -20.24
C VAL A 9 25.92 3.06 -19.07
N LEU A 10 25.83 3.98 -18.12
CA LEU A 10 26.57 3.97 -16.86
C LEU A 10 25.59 3.83 -15.69
N ASP A 11 25.77 2.82 -14.86
CA ASP A 11 24.98 2.58 -13.65
C ASP A 11 25.90 2.62 -12.43
N GLN A 12 25.83 3.71 -11.67
CA GLN A 12 26.55 3.87 -10.41
C GLN A 12 25.66 3.33 -9.27
N GLY A 13 25.81 2.05 -8.96
CA GLY A 13 25.11 1.39 -7.85
C GLY A 13 25.86 1.52 -6.52
N THR A 14 25.25 1.00 -5.45
CA THR A 14 25.87 1.07 -4.10
C THR A 14 27.13 0.21 -3.97
N HIS A 15 27.19 -0.98 -4.59
CA HIS A 15 28.31 -1.92 -4.44
C HIS A 15 29.22 -2.03 -5.66
N ALA A 16 28.80 -1.46 -6.79
CA ALA A 16 29.56 -1.48 -8.02
C ALA A 16 29.13 -0.35 -8.94
N SER A 17 30.08 0.16 -9.72
CA SER A 17 29.80 0.91 -10.94
C SER A 17 29.75 -0.08 -12.10
N ARG A 18 28.82 0.12 -13.04
CA ARG A 18 28.65 -0.73 -14.22
C ARG A 18 28.61 0.11 -15.48
N ALA A 19 29.09 -0.46 -16.57
CA ALA A 19 28.95 0.09 -17.90
C ALA A 19 28.44 -0.97 -18.88
N GLY A 20 27.59 -0.54 -19.81
CA GLY A 20 27.14 -1.37 -20.92
C GLY A 20 27.06 -0.58 -22.22
N LEU A 21 27.27 -1.29 -23.34
CA LEU A 21 27.04 -0.74 -24.68
C LEU A 21 25.84 -1.43 -25.31
N TYR A 22 24.87 -0.62 -25.72
CA TYR A 22 23.59 -1.09 -26.24
C TYR A 22 23.40 -0.63 -27.69
N LEU A 23 22.85 -1.53 -28.50
CA LEU A 23 22.33 -1.21 -29.82
C LEU A 23 20.95 -0.55 -29.70
N ALA A 24 20.50 0.15 -30.75
CA ALA A 24 19.20 0.81 -30.79
C ALA A 24 17.99 -0.12 -30.70
N ASN A 25 18.19 -1.42 -30.90
CA ASN A 25 17.17 -2.45 -30.71
C ASN A 25 17.16 -3.03 -29.28
N GLY A 26 18.04 -2.58 -28.39
CA GLY A 26 18.14 -3.05 -27.00
C GLY A 26 19.15 -4.15 -26.73
N ASN A 27 19.82 -4.69 -27.77
CA ASN A 27 20.84 -5.70 -27.56
C ASN A 27 22.08 -5.11 -26.87
N CYS A 28 22.45 -5.67 -25.73
CA CYS A 28 23.69 -5.37 -25.04
C CYS A 28 24.87 -6.11 -25.70
N VAL A 29 25.86 -5.38 -26.20
CA VAL A 29 27.05 -5.96 -26.89
C VAL A 29 28.31 -5.95 -26.03
N TYR A 30 28.30 -5.21 -24.93
CA TYR A 30 29.41 -5.12 -23.98
C TYR A 30 28.89 -4.85 -22.58
N ARG A 31 29.51 -5.48 -21.57
CA ARG A 31 29.27 -5.19 -20.15
C ARG A 31 30.59 -5.23 -19.39
N ALA A 32 30.73 -4.30 -18.46
CA ALA A 32 31.81 -4.30 -17.49
C ALA A 32 31.31 -3.76 -16.14
N GLN A 33 31.97 -4.17 -15.08
CA GLN A 33 31.69 -3.67 -13.73
C GLN A 33 32.98 -3.47 -12.95
N HIS A 34 32.90 -2.59 -11.96
CA HIS A 34 33.97 -2.30 -11.03
C HIS A 34 33.37 -2.20 -9.62
N GLU A 35 33.84 -3.05 -8.70
CA GLU A 35 33.33 -3.07 -7.32
C GLU A 35 33.71 -1.79 -6.56
N ILE A 36 32.82 -1.33 -5.68
CA ILE A 36 33.01 -0.14 -4.86
C ILE A 36 32.81 -0.51 -3.40
N ALA A 37 33.71 -0.02 -2.55
CA ALA A 37 33.59 -0.22 -1.12
C ALA A 37 32.38 0.52 -0.52
N LEU A 38 31.71 -0.15 0.43
CA LEU A 38 30.70 0.45 1.31
C LEU A 38 31.16 0.31 2.76
N CYS A 39 31.45 1.44 3.40
CA CYS A 39 31.96 1.46 4.76
C CYS A 39 30.82 1.67 5.78
N ARG A 40 30.50 0.64 6.57
CA ARG A 40 29.59 0.75 7.71
C ARG A 40 30.39 1.01 8.98
N LEU A 41 30.45 2.28 9.40
CA LEU A 41 31.21 2.70 10.59
C LEU A 41 30.42 2.47 11.89
N SER A 42 29.09 2.47 11.80
CA SER A 42 28.14 2.16 12.88
C SER A 42 26.76 1.89 12.25
N ASP A 43 25.77 1.51 13.07
CA ASP A 43 24.40 1.29 12.60
C ASP A 43 23.80 2.52 11.90
N GLU A 44 24.18 3.73 12.32
CA GLU A 44 23.67 4.98 11.75
C GLU A 44 24.55 5.55 10.63
N ARG A 45 25.78 5.04 10.45
CA ARG A 45 26.80 5.66 9.60
C ARG A 45 27.26 4.73 8.48
N VAL A 46 26.85 5.06 7.26
CA VAL A 46 27.18 4.31 6.04
C VAL A 46 27.75 5.26 4.99
N GLU A 47 29.00 5.04 4.62
CA GLU A 47 29.81 5.99 3.86
C GLU A 47 30.51 5.31 2.67
N GLN A 48 30.81 6.08 1.61
CA GLN A 48 31.63 5.63 0.48
C GLN A 48 32.67 6.68 0.10
N ASP A 49 33.77 6.25 -0.53
CA ASP A 49 34.78 7.15 -1.07
C ASP A 49 34.30 7.71 -2.43
N ALA A 50 34.18 9.03 -2.50
CA ALA A 50 33.74 9.73 -3.70
C ALA A 50 34.75 9.59 -4.87
N ASN A 51 36.05 9.54 -4.58
CA ASN A 51 37.11 9.39 -5.58
C ASN A 51 37.14 7.99 -6.17
N GLU A 52 36.89 6.96 -5.35
CA GLU A 52 36.77 5.58 -5.81
C GLU A 52 35.63 5.45 -6.84
N ILE A 53 34.46 6.03 -6.53
CA ILE A 53 33.32 6.06 -7.44
C ILE A 53 33.68 6.72 -8.78
N VAL A 54 34.25 7.92 -8.76
CA VAL A 54 34.63 8.64 -9.99
C VAL A 54 35.68 7.85 -10.78
N THR A 55 36.69 7.31 -10.11
CA THR A 55 37.77 6.54 -10.75
C THR A 55 37.20 5.31 -11.44
N SER A 56 36.31 4.58 -10.77
CA SER A 56 35.66 3.40 -11.34
C SER A 56 34.88 3.70 -12.62
N LEU A 57 34.11 4.79 -12.64
CA LEU A 57 33.35 5.22 -13.82
C LEU A 57 34.28 5.62 -14.96
N LYS A 58 35.36 6.37 -14.69
CA LYS A 58 36.37 6.72 -15.71
C LYS A 58 37.04 5.49 -16.30
N THR A 59 37.36 4.50 -15.47
CA THR A 59 37.89 3.20 -15.95
C THR A 59 36.90 2.51 -16.88
N LEU A 60 35.63 2.40 -16.49
CA LEU A 60 34.60 1.74 -17.29
C LEU A 60 34.29 2.47 -18.60
N ILE A 61 34.31 3.81 -18.60
CA ILE A 61 34.20 4.63 -19.81
C ILE A 61 35.36 4.31 -20.76
N THR A 62 36.59 4.32 -20.25
CA THR A 62 37.80 4.03 -21.05
C THR A 62 37.73 2.64 -21.68
N GLN A 63 37.32 1.63 -20.91
CA GLN A 63 37.14 0.27 -21.40
C GLN A 63 36.04 0.17 -22.47
N SER A 64 34.92 0.86 -22.27
CA SER A 64 33.80 0.88 -23.22
C SER A 64 34.18 1.56 -24.53
N VAL A 65 34.91 2.67 -24.49
CA VAL A 65 35.44 3.35 -25.69
C VAL A 65 36.40 2.44 -26.44
N GLY A 66 37.37 1.83 -25.74
CA GLY A 66 38.32 0.90 -26.36
C GLY A 66 37.63 -0.28 -27.05
N PHE A 67 36.62 -0.87 -26.39
CA PHE A 67 35.82 -1.93 -27.02
C PHE A 67 35.09 -1.44 -28.28
N ALA A 68 34.44 -0.27 -28.23
CA ALA A 68 33.74 0.28 -29.39
C ALA A 68 34.68 0.51 -30.58
N GLU A 69 35.87 1.06 -30.32
CA GLU A 69 36.93 1.27 -31.32
C GLU A 69 37.41 -0.06 -31.93
N GLU A 70 37.65 -1.09 -31.11
CA GLU A 70 38.02 -2.44 -31.58
C GLU A 70 36.95 -3.07 -32.47
N GLN A 71 35.67 -2.78 -32.23
CA GLN A 71 34.55 -3.25 -33.05
C GLN A 71 34.29 -2.36 -34.29
N GLY A 72 35.04 -1.27 -34.48
CA GLY A 72 34.78 -0.28 -35.53
C GLY A 72 33.42 0.42 -35.39
N ALA A 73 32.91 0.50 -34.16
CA ALA A 73 31.66 1.15 -33.81
C ALA A 73 31.92 2.53 -33.18
N THR A 74 30.91 3.40 -33.21
CA THR A 74 30.94 4.70 -32.53
C THR A 74 29.92 4.70 -31.40
N ILE A 75 30.23 5.42 -30.31
CA ILE A 75 29.27 5.65 -29.23
C ILE A 75 28.54 6.96 -29.53
N ALA A 76 27.22 6.88 -29.74
CA ALA A 76 26.40 8.02 -30.16
C ALA A 76 26.15 9.02 -29.03
N ARG A 77 25.92 8.52 -27.81
CA ARG A 77 25.66 9.30 -26.59
C ARG A 77 25.69 8.39 -25.37
N ALA A 78 25.79 8.99 -24.20
CA ALA A 78 25.78 8.33 -22.91
C ALA A 78 24.57 8.70 -22.05
N GLY A 79 24.21 7.79 -21.14
CA GLY A 79 23.29 8.03 -20.04
C GLY A 79 23.88 7.50 -18.72
N LEU A 80 23.59 8.20 -17.63
CA LEU A 80 24.07 7.87 -16.29
C LEU A 80 22.88 7.72 -15.33
N ALA A 81 22.82 6.59 -14.65
CA ALA A 81 22.00 6.42 -13.45
C ALA A 81 22.90 6.35 -12.22
N THR A 82 22.44 6.91 -11.11
CA THR A 82 23.13 6.82 -9.83
C THR A 82 22.21 6.32 -8.73
N GLN A 83 22.78 5.65 -7.73
CA GLN A 83 22.09 5.42 -6.46
C GLN A 83 21.51 6.74 -5.94
N ARG A 84 20.20 6.72 -5.68
CA ARG A 84 19.46 7.91 -5.24
C ARG A 84 19.75 8.23 -3.79
N SER A 85 19.39 9.43 -3.35
CA SER A 85 19.40 9.87 -1.93
C SER A 85 20.77 9.92 -1.23
N SER A 86 21.84 9.44 -1.87
CA SER A 86 23.23 9.60 -1.44
C SER A 86 23.71 11.02 -1.74
N VAL A 87 24.36 11.66 -0.76
CA VAL A 87 24.78 13.07 -0.85
C VAL A 87 26.18 13.28 -0.30
N LEU A 88 26.84 14.37 -0.70
CA LEU A 88 28.15 14.76 -0.19
C LEU A 88 28.38 16.26 -0.31
N ALA A 89 29.51 16.69 0.25
CA ALA A 89 30.05 18.03 0.12
C ALA A 89 31.40 18.01 -0.62
N TRP A 90 31.62 18.98 -1.51
CA TRP A 90 32.90 19.17 -2.20
C TRP A 90 33.17 20.65 -2.44
N ARG A 91 34.41 20.96 -2.83
CA ARG A 91 34.82 22.33 -3.14
C ARG A 91 34.68 22.63 -4.63
N ARG A 92 34.07 23.76 -4.95
CA ARG A 92 33.72 24.15 -6.33
C ARG A 92 34.94 24.37 -7.21
N ARG A 93 35.98 25.03 -6.72
CA ARG A 93 37.16 25.41 -7.54
C ARG A 93 38.00 24.23 -8.05
N ASP A 94 38.04 23.13 -7.31
CA ASP A 94 38.99 22.03 -7.54
C ASP A 94 38.35 20.63 -7.45
N GLY A 95 37.07 20.53 -7.10
CA GLY A 95 36.35 19.26 -6.99
C GLY A 95 36.74 18.42 -5.79
N VAL A 96 37.58 18.91 -4.87
CA VAL A 96 38.03 18.11 -3.72
C VAL A 96 36.83 17.79 -2.83
N ALA A 97 36.57 16.50 -2.62
CA ALA A 97 35.58 16.03 -1.65
C ALA A 97 35.93 16.49 -0.23
N LEU A 98 34.98 17.16 0.43
CA LEU A 98 35.08 17.66 1.80
C LEU A 98 34.42 16.70 2.81
N SER A 99 33.65 15.74 2.30
CA SER A 99 33.03 14.66 3.05
C SER A 99 33.10 13.36 2.26
N PRO A 100 32.97 12.20 2.92
CA PRO A 100 32.58 10.98 2.21
C PRO A 100 31.19 11.16 1.58
N VAL A 101 30.85 10.25 0.67
CA VAL A 101 29.46 10.07 0.23
C VAL A 101 28.68 9.49 1.39
N LEU A 102 27.69 10.22 1.89
CA LEU A 102 26.74 9.71 2.87
C LEU A 102 25.68 8.91 2.11
N SER A 103 25.73 7.58 2.27
CA SER A 103 24.85 6.65 1.55
C SER A 103 23.37 6.89 1.87
N TRP A 104 22.46 6.49 0.99
CA TRP A 104 21.02 6.41 1.28
C TRP A 104 20.68 5.56 2.51
N GLN A 105 21.57 4.63 2.89
CA GLN A 105 21.44 3.80 4.10
C GLN A 105 21.85 4.53 5.39
N ASP A 106 22.48 5.69 5.27
CA ASP A 106 22.95 6.48 6.40
C ASP A 106 21.77 7.11 7.14
N THR A 107 21.70 6.90 8.45
CA THR A 107 20.58 7.38 9.28
C THR A 107 20.96 8.45 10.30
N ARG A 108 22.17 9.02 10.22
CA ARG A 108 22.65 10.04 11.19
C ARG A 108 21.79 11.30 11.24
N GLY A 109 21.03 11.58 10.17
CA GLY A 109 20.07 12.68 10.09
C GLY A 109 18.75 12.47 10.84
N ARG A 110 18.51 11.30 11.44
CA ARG A 110 17.23 10.93 12.08
C ARG A 110 16.82 11.93 13.18
N LYS A 111 17.76 12.38 14.01
CA LYS A 111 17.49 13.34 15.10
C LYS A 111 17.01 14.70 14.59
N THR A 112 17.52 15.15 13.44
CA THR A 112 17.06 16.40 12.80
C THR A 112 15.60 16.29 12.39
N LEU A 113 15.23 15.19 11.73
CA LEU A 113 13.86 14.96 11.27
C LEU A 113 12.85 14.81 12.42
N ALA A 114 13.27 14.18 13.52
CA ALA A 114 12.44 14.01 14.71
C ALA A 114 12.06 15.34 15.39
N ARG A 115 12.85 16.41 15.18
CA ARG A 115 12.57 17.77 15.69
C ARG A 115 11.60 18.56 14.82
N MET A 116 11.26 18.05 13.63
CA MET A 116 10.46 18.75 12.61
C MET A 116 9.11 18.05 12.35
N ARG A 117 8.57 17.30 13.32
CA ARG A 117 7.32 16.50 13.13
C ARG A 117 6.13 17.36 12.70
N ASP A 118 6.03 18.57 13.23
CA ASP A 118 5.03 19.58 12.89
C ASP A 118 5.06 20.00 11.40
N ARG A 119 6.21 19.83 10.74
CA ARG A 119 6.41 20.14 9.32
C ARG A 119 6.26 18.95 8.39
N HIS A 120 6.08 17.73 8.90
CA HIS A 120 6.09 16.51 8.07
C HIS A 120 5.01 16.51 6.98
N ALA A 121 3.80 16.98 7.31
CA ALA A 121 2.72 17.10 6.33
C ALA A 121 3.07 18.09 5.21
N THR A 122 3.64 19.24 5.55
CA THR A 122 4.07 20.26 4.56
C THR A 122 5.20 19.77 3.68
N ILE A 123 6.20 19.09 4.25
CA ILE A 123 7.30 18.48 3.48
C ILE A 123 6.73 17.48 2.48
N ARG A 124 5.78 16.65 2.92
CA ARG A 124 5.16 15.65 2.05
C ARG A 124 4.29 16.27 0.95
N ALA A 125 3.50 17.30 1.28
CA ALA A 125 2.72 18.02 0.28
C ALA A 125 3.61 18.63 -0.82
N THR A 126 4.78 19.14 -0.43
CA THR A 126 5.72 19.81 -1.36
C THR A 126 6.56 18.83 -2.17
N THR A 127 7.06 17.78 -1.53
CA THR A 127 8.07 16.87 -2.12
C THR A 127 7.48 15.57 -2.65
N GLY A 128 6.27 15.20 -2.22
CA GLY A 128 5.69 13.88 -2.45
C GLY A 128 6.25 12.79 -1.54
N LEU A 129 7.23 13.11 -0.67
CA LEU A 129 7.96 12.15 0.14
C LEU A 129 7.62 12.27 1.63
N ARG A 130 7.63 11.13 2.33
CA ARG A 130 7.60 11.11 3.79
C ARG A 130 8.97 11.46 4.36
N PRO A 131 9.11 12.39 5.31
CA PRO A 131 10.40 12.69 5.91
C PRO A 131 11.07 11.45 6.51
N SER A 132 12.24 11.10 5.99
CA SER A 132 13.01 9.92 6.38
C SER A 132 14.49 10.21 6.26
N PRO A 133 15.34 9.69 7.16
CA PRO A 133 16.78 9.92 7.07
C PRO A 133 17.39 9.24 5.83
N HIS A 134 16.63 8.39 5.15
CA HIS A 134 16.95 7.86 3.82
C HIS A 134 17.30 8.96 2.81
N TYR A 135 16.65 10.14 2.88
CA TYR A 135 16.81 11.22 1.90
C TYR A 135 17.94 12.21 2.21
N GLY A 136 18.26 13.10 1.26
CA GLY A 136 19.47 13.94 1.31
C GLY A 136 19.45 15.07 2.35
N ALA A 137 18.32 15.74 2.57
CA ALA A 137 18.25 17.02 3.30
C ALA A 137 18.83 16.96 4.71
N SER A 138 18.43 15.96 5.51
CA SER A 138 18.94 15.81 6.87
C SER A 138 20.43 15.49 6.92
N LYS A 139 20.98 14.84 5.89
CA LYS A 139 22.40 14.51 5.79
C LYS A 139 23.23 15.73 5.40
N LEU A 140 22.74 16.54 4.45
CA LEU A 140 23.35 17.82 4.08
C LEU A 140 23.36 18.80 5.27
N HIS A 141 22.24 18.92 5.98
CA HIS A 141 22.16 19.68 7.22
C HIS A 141 23.17 19.17 8.26
N TRP A 142 23.31 17.84 8.41
CA TRP A 142 24.30 17.28 9.32
C TRP A 142 25.73 17.67 8.94
N LEU A 143 26.10 17.62 7.66
CA LEU A 143 27.42 18.02 7.17
C LEU A 143 27.73 19.49 7.50
N LEU A 144 26.77 20.38 7.29
CA LEU A 144 26.88 21.81 7.60
C LEU A 144 27.13 22.12 9.08
N HIS A 145 26.81 21.21 9.98
CA HIS A 145 26.90 21.43 11.43
C HIS A 145 27.93 20.56 12.14
N ASN A 146 28.44 19.51 11.47
CA ASN A 146 29.28 18.49 12.12
C ASN A 146 30.58 18.19 11.37
N ASN A 147 30.76 18.66 10.14
CA ASN A 147 32.00 18.48 9.39
C ASN A 147 32.77 19.81 9.32
N GLN A 148 33.95 19.85 9.95
CA GLN A 148 34.76 21.08 10.04
C GLN A 148 35.17 21.62 8.66
N GLN A 149 35.57 20.75 7.72
CA GLN A 149 35.97 21.19 6.38
C GLN A 149 34.79 21.78 5.60
N VAL A 150 33.59 21.23 5.79
CA VAL A 150 32.37 21.75 5.20
C VAL A 150 32.03 23.10 5.82
N MET A 151 32.08 23.23 7.15
CA MET A 151 31.83 24.50 7.85
C MET A 151 32.82 25.59 7.44
N ASP A 152 34.12 25.27 7.36
CA ASP A 152 35.15 26.22 6.95
C ASP A 152 34.95 26.69 5.50
N THR A 153 34.53 25.78 4.61
CA THR A 153 34.28 26.12 3.20
C THR A 153 32.95 26.84 3.03
N ALA A 154 31.93 26.57 3.85
CA ALA A 154 30.63 27.27 3.85
C ALA A 154 30.76 28.77 4.14
N ALA A 155 31.83 29.19 4.83
CA ALA A 155 32.15 30.61 5.03
C ALA A 155 32.62 31.32 3.74
N THR A 156 32.77 30.57 2.64
CA THR A 156 33.18 31.06 1.32
C THR A 156 32.15 30.63 0.26
N ASP A 157 32.08 31.31 -0.89
CA ASP A 157 31.21 30.91 -2.02
C ASP A 157 31.76 29.68 -2.81
N ASP A 158 32.58 28.84 -2.17
CA ASP A 158 33.30 27.71 -2.77
C ASP A 158 32.70 26.34 -2.37
N LEU A 159 31.64 26.33 -1.55
CA LEU A 159 30.99 25.08 -1.11
C LEU A 159 29.98 24.58 -2.15
N CYS A 160 30.07 23.30 -2.49
CA CYS A 160 29.04 22.54 -3.17
C CYS A 160 28.47 21.45 -2.24
N LEU A 161 27.15 21.32 -2.22
CA LEU A 161 26.37 20.31 -1.54
C LEU A 161 25.40 19.72 -2.55
N GLY A 162 25.22 18.40 -2.56
CA GLY A 162 24.19 17.85 -3.42
C GLY A 162 24.19 16.33 -3.53
N PRO A 163 23.28 15.80 -4.37
CA PRO A 163 23.25 14.39 -4.72
C PRO A 163 24.55 13.92 -5.36
N LEU A 164 24.89 12.64 -5.16
CA LEU A 164 26.03 11.98 -5.79
C LEU A 164 26.08 12.20 -7.30
N ALA A 165 24.93 12.19 -7.98
CA ALA A 165 24.79 12.49 -9.40
C ALA A 165 25.52 13.77 -9.83
N SER A 166 25.37 14.85 -9.05
CA SER A 166 25.98 16.14 -9.38
C SER A 166 27.50 16.12 -9.25
N TYR A 167 28.01 15.45 -8.22
CA TYR A 167 29.45 15.26 -8.04
C TYR A 167 30.05 14.41 -9.16
N VAL A 168 29.39 13.30 -9.53
CA VAL A 168 29.86 12.45 -10.64
C VAL A 168 29.91 13.25 -11.94
N VAL A 169 28.84 13.98 -12.26
CA VAL A 169 28.80 14.85 -13.46
C VAL A 169 29.89 15.90 -13.44
N PHE A 170 30.13 16.56 -12.29
CA PHE A 170 31.19 17.56 -12.11
C PHE A 170 32.59 17.01 -12.45
N HIS A 171 32.84 15.72 -12.18
CA HIS A 171 34.13 15.08 -12.42
C HIS A 171 34.25 14.34 -13.75
N LEU A 172 33.14 13.94 -14.37
CA LEU A 172 33.11 13.20 -15.62
C LEU A 172 33.01 14.10 -16.85
N LEU A 173 32.39 15.28 -16.73
CA LEU A 173 32.14 16.14 -17.88
C LEU A 173 33.15 17.29 -18.02
N GLU A 174 33.34 17.73 -19.26
CA GLU A 174 34.13 18.93 -19.56
C GLU A 174 33.53 20.17 -18.91
N GLY A 175 34.38 21.09 -18.45
CA GLY A 175 33.95 22.31 -17.78
C GLY A 175 33.39 22.14 -16.36
N SER A 176 33.29 20.91 -15.86
CA SER A 176 32.86 20.59 -14.49
C SER A 176 31.53 21.26 -14.10
N PRO A 177 30.43 20.96 -14.80
CA PRO A 177 29.14 21.60 -14.55
C PRO A 177 28.59 21.23 -13.16
N PHE A 178 28.06 22.22 -12.45
CA PHE A 178 27.42 22.04 -11.15
C PHE A 178 25.90 21.93 -11.30
N VAL A 179 25.47 20.76 -11.76
CA VAL A 179 24.08 20.51 -12.18
C VAL A 179 23.59 19.15 -11.66
N VAL A 180 22.27 18.97 -11.52
CA VAL A 180 21.63 17.69 -11.21
C VAL A 180 20.27 17.59 -11.90
N ASP A 181 19.84 16.36 -12.20
CA ASP A 181 18.53 16.12 -12.80
C ASP A 181 17.37 16.18 -11.78
N HIS A 182 16.16 16.43 -12.27
CA HIS A 182 14.96 16.47 -11.43
C HIS A 182 14.66 15.15 -10.69
N SER A 183 15.04 13.98 -11.22
CA SER A 183 14.77 12.71 -10.55
C SER A 183 15.66 12.53 -9.33
N ASN A 184 16.98 12.74 -9.44
CA ASN A 184 17.85 12.72 -8.26
C ASN A 184 17.54 13.87 -7.28
N ALA A 185 17.22 15.07 -7.78
CA ALA A 185 16.83 16.21 -6.94
C ALA A 185 15.55 15.94 -6.15
N SER A 186 14.56 15.25 -6.74
CA SER A 186 13.30 14.91 -6.05
C SER A 186 13.54 14.06 -4.79
N ARG A 187 14.63 13.29 -4.72
CA ARG A 187 14.97 12.41 -3.59
C ARG A 187 15.77 13.10 -2.48
N THR A 188 15.87 14.42 -2.52
CA THR A 188 16.58 15.20 -1.50
C THR A 188 15.69 15.63 -0.33
N LEU A 189 14.36 15.71 -0.48
CA LEU A 189 13.44 16.49 0.37
C LEU A 189 13.59 18.02 0.26
N LEU A 190 14.27 18.55 -0.77
CA LEU A 190 14.48 19.99 -0.95
C LEU A 190 13.83 20.54 -2.20
N MET A 191 13.43 19.69 -3.16
CA MET A 191 12.79 20.11 -4.40
C MET A 191 11.27 20.05 -4.27
N ASP A 192 10.60 21.11 -4.70
CA ASP A 192 9.16 21.08 -4.94
C ASP A 192 8.87 20.30 -6.22
N GLN A 193 8.12 19.21 -6.10
CA GLN A 193 7.80 18.32 -7.22
C GLN A 193 6.88 18.97 -8.26
N HIS A 194 6.17 20.04 -7.92
CA HIS A 194 5.25 20.74 -8.82
C HIS A 194 5.98 21.78 -9.66
N SER A 195 6.81 22.61 -9.03
CA SER A 195 7.57 23.65 -9.74
C SER A 195 8.90 23.16 -10.32
N LEU A 196 9.37 21.99 -9.89
CA LEU A 196 10.70 21.43 -10.22
C LEU A 196 11.84 22.38 -9.86
N ARG A 197 11.70 23.07 -8.72
CA ARG A 197 12.68 24.01 -8.19
C ARG A 197 13.04 23.65 -6.75
N TRP A 198 14.22 24.08 -6.31
CA TRP A 198 14.54 24.07 -4.88
C TRP A 198 13.53 24.94 -4.12
N ASP A 199 12.87 24.35 -3.12
CA ASP A 199 11.83 25.04 -2.37
C ASP A 199 12.43 25.94 -1.28
N PRO A 200 12.17 27.25 -1.28
CA PRO A 200 12.78 28.17 -0.31
C PRO A 200 12.41 27.89 1.15
N GLU A 201 11.23 27.33 1.44
CA GLU A 201 10.82 27.01 2.81
C GLU A 201 11.50 25.73 3.32
N LEU A 202 11.67 24.72 2.45
CA LEU A 202 12.45 23.53 2.78
C LEU A 202 13.93 23.88 2.98
N LEU A 203 14.50 24.73 2.12
CA LEU A 203 15.87 25.22 2.32
C LEU A 203 16.05 25.95 3.65
N ARG A 204 15.11 26.82 4.03
CA ARG A 204 15.10 27.45 5.37
C ARG A 204 14.96 26.42 6.49
N THR A 205 14.08 25.44 6.31
CA THR A 205 13.82 24.37 7.30
C THR A 205 15.08 23.57 7.61
N PHE A 206 15.87 23.24 6.58
CA PHE A 206 17.11 22.48 6.73
C PHE A 206 18.37 23.35 6.87
N GLU A 207 18.22 24.67 6.90
CA GLU A 207 19.31 25.64 7.03
C GLU A 207 20.37 25.50 5.92
N ILE A 208 19.91 25.32 4.68
CA ILE A 208 20.76 25.14 3.49
C ILE A 208 20.68 26.38 2.61
N ASP A 209 21.83 26.98 2.29
CA ASP A 209 21.92 28.08 1.33
C ASP A 209 21.77 27.55 -0.10
N ALA A 210 20.87 28.15 -0.88
CA ALA A 210 20.64 27.79 -2.28
C ALA A 210 21.91 27.88 -3.15
N ARG A 211 22.84 28.78 -2.83
CA ARG A 211 24.13 28.94 -3.55
C ARG A 211 25.02 27.70 -3.45
N CYS A 212 24.82 26.88 -2.42
CA CYS A 212 25.55 25.64 -2.23
C CYS A 212 24.93 24.47 -3.00
N LEU A 213 23.77 24.61 -3.64
CA LEU A 213 23.07 23.52 -4.34
C LEU A 213 23.24 23.63 -5.86
N PRO A 214 23.28 22.49 -6.58
CA PRO A 214 23.43 22.47 -8.02
C PRO A 214 22.23 23.06 -8.74
N ASP A 215 22.46 23.56 -9.95
CA ASP A 215 21.39 23.93 -10.85
C ASP A 215 20.56 22.69 -11.20
N LEU A 216 19.25 22.87 -11.36
CA LEU A 216 18.31 21.81 -11.70
C LEU A 216 18.12 21.74 -13.21
N ALA A 217 18.16 20.52 -13.77
CA ALA A 217 17.94 20.26 -15.18
C ALA A 217 16.96 19.09 -15.40
N PRO A 218 16.33 19.01 -16.58
CA PRO A 218 15.57 17.83 -16.97
C PRO A 218 16.44 16.56 -17.00
N THR A 219 15.83 15.42 -16.68
CA THR A 219 16.44 14.09 -16.76
C THR A 219 17.06 13.84 -18.13
N GLN A 220 16.36 14.20 -19.20
CA GLN A 220 16.89 14.23 -20.56
C GLN A 220 17.25 15.67 -20.95
N ALA A 221 18.54 15.96 -21.03
CA ALA A 221 19.08 17.26 -21.41
C ALA A 221 20.52 17.09 -21.91
N SER A 222 21.09 18.11 -22.56
CA SER A 222 22.51 18.12 -22.90
C SER A 222 23.33 18.54 -21.69
N TYR A 223 23.94 17.58 -20.98
CA TYR A 223 24.73 17.86 -19.78
C TYR A 223 26.18 18.27 -20.11
N GLY A 224 26.68 17.87 -21.28
CA GLY A 224 28.05 18.12 -21.73
C GLY A 224 28.76 16.86 -22.23
N GLN A 225 29.98 17.04 -22.72
CA GLN A 225 30.82 15.93 -23.20
C GLN A 225 31.59 15.28 -22.06
N ILE A 226 31.75 13.96 -22.12
CA ILE A 226 32.59 13.21 -21.19
C ILE A 226 34.06 13.53 -21.46
N GLN A 227 34.80 13.91 -20.41
CA GLN A 227 36.20 14.33 -20.49
C GLN A 227 37.06 13.33 -21.26
N GLY A 228 37.76 13.83 -22.29
CA GLY A 228 38.67 13.02 -23.11
C GLY A 228 37.96 12.21 -24.20
N THR A 229 36.68 12.48 -24.47
CA THR A 229 35.88 11.83 -25.52
C THR A 229 34.93 12.83 -26.18
N ASP A 230 34.42 12.52 -27.37
CA ASP A 230 33.35 13.31 -28.01
C ASP A 230 31.93 12.88 -27.58
N ILE A 231 31.82 12.01 -26.57
CA ILE A 231 30.55 11.39 -26.17
C ILE A 231 29.76 12.34 -25.27
N GLU A 232 28.59 12.76 -25.74
CA GLU A 232 27.65 13.58 -24.97
C GLU A 232 26.93 12.76 -23.89
N LEU A 233 26.88 13.27 -22.65
CA LEU A 233 25.95 12.80 -21.63
C LEU A 233 24.59 13.49 -21.83
N SER A 234 23.59 12.72 -22.23
CA SER A 234 22.26 13.22 -22.65
C SER A 234 21.11 12.80 -21.73
N LEU A 235 21.40 11.97 -20.74
CA LEU A 235 20.43 11.42 -19.80
C LEU A 235 21.10 11.23 -18.43
N LEU A 236 20.51 11.81 -17.40
CA LEU A 236 20.93 11.66 -16.00
C LEU A 236 19.70 11.36 -15.15
N CYS A 237 19.71 10.29 -14.37
CA CYS A 237 18.57 9.93 -13.52
C CYS A 237 18.99 9.13 -12.28
N GLY A 238 18.01 8.84 -11.42
CA GLY A 238 18.17 7.89 -10.34
C GLY A 238 18.06 6.43 -10.83
N ASP A 239 18.76 5.51 -10.19
CA ASP A 239 18.76 4.07 -10.50
C ASP A 239 17.36 3.45 -10.62
N GLN A 240 16.49 3.62 -9.63
CA GLN A 240 15.12 3.07 -9.69
C GLN A 240 14.25 3.81 -10.71
N SER A 241 14.55 5.07 -11.00
CA SER A 241 13.85 5.84 -12.04
C SER A 241 14.19 5.31 -13.44
N ALA A 242 15.44 4.90 -13.65
CA ALA A 242 15.83 4.14 -14.84
C ALA A 242 15.21 2.74 -14.83
N ALA A 243 15.32 2.00 -13.73
CA ALA A 243 14.78 0.64 -13.62
C ALA A 243 13.27 0.55 -13.86
N PHE A 244 12.52 1.62 -13.54
CA PHE A 244 11.11 1.76 -13.88
C PHE A 244 10.83 1.55 -15.38
N TYR A 245 11.74 2.01 -16.24
CA TYR A 245 11.67 1.83 -17.69
C TYR A 245 12.40 0.57 -18.19
N GLY A 246 12.94 -0.25 -17.30
CA GLY A 246 13.77 -1.42 -17.62
C GLY A 246 13.08 -2.51 -18.44
N PHE A 247 11.75 -2.59 -18.35
CA PHE A 247 10.93 -3.52 -19.12
C PHE A 247 10.55 -2.99 -20.52
N GLY A 248 11.03 -1.79 -20.88
CA GLY A 248 10.70 -1.13 -22.14
C GLY A 248 9.23 -0.72 -22.25
N ASP A 249 8.55 -0.53 -21.12
CA ASP A 249 7.16 -0.08 -21.01
C ASP A 249 7.06 1.26 -20.27
N SER A 250 6.05 2.04 -20.64
CA SER A 250 5.67 3.30 -19.97
C SER A 250 4.15 3.41 -19.83
N SER A 251 3.44 2.28 -19.76
CA SER A 251 2.01 2.25 -19.54
C SER A 251 1.63 2.95 -18.23
N GLN A 252 0.49 3.64 -18.25
CA GLN A 252 -0.14 4.17 -17.02
C GLN A 252 -1.02 3.14 -16.33
N THR A 253 -1.25 1.97 -16.93
CA THR A 253 -2.11 0.90 -16.38
C THR A 253 -1.32 -0.31 -15.90
N THR A 254 0.01 -0.31 -16.07
CA THR A 254 0.92 -1.37 -15.61
C THR A 254 1.66 -0.90 -14.37
N ALA A 255 1.57 -1.66 -13.28
CA ALA A 255 2.41 -1.46 -12.11
C ALA A 255 3.74 -2.21 -12.29
N THR A 256 4.85 -1.55 -11.96
CA THR A 256 6.21 -2.11 -12.03
C THR A 256 6.66 -2.51 -10.64
N VAL A 257 7.01 -3.78 -10.45
CA VAL A 257 7.43 -4.33 -9.17
C VAL A 257 8.85 -4.88 -9.27
N ASN A 258 9.74 -4.40 -8.42
CA ASN A 258 11.08 -4.98 -8.28
C ASN A 258 11.25 -5.53 -6.86
N VAL A 259 11.45 -6.84 -6.74
CA VAL A 259 11.53 -7.56 -5.45
C VAL A 259 12.96 -8.04 -5.19
N GLY A 260 13.74 -7.20 -4.52
CA GLY A 260 15.08 -7.51 -4.01
C GLY A 260 15.07 -7.66 -2.49
N THR A 261 16.04 -7.03 -1.82
CA THR A 261 16.07 -6.94 -0.34
C THR A 261 14.80 -6.32 0.23
N GLY A 262 14.28 -5.29 -0.44
CA GLY A 262 12.92 -4.77 -0.29
C GLY A 262 12.16 -4.90 -1.61
N ALA A 263 10.88 -4.54 -1.63
CA ALA A 263 10.09 -4.44 -2.86
C ALA A 263 9.68 -2.99 -3.14
N PHE A 264 9.81 -2.57 -4.39
CA PHE A 264 9.38 -1.24 -4.85
C PHE A 264 8.31 -1.42 -5.92
N ILE A 265 7.16 -0.77 -5.72
CA ILE A 265 6.00 -0.82 -6.60
C ILE A 265 5.81 0.58 -7.18
N LEU A 266 5.94 0.74 -8.49
CA LEU A 266 5.83 2.04 -9.16
C LEU A 266 4.76 2.00 -10.24
N MET A 267 3.98 3.07 -10.34
CA MET A 267 2.98 3.24 -11.40
C MET A 267 3.04 4.67 -11.94
N ARG A 268 3.12 4.80 -13.27
CA ARG A 268 3.26 6.10 -13.92
C ARG A 268 2.04 6.99 -13.72
N THR A 269 2.29 8.28 -13.53
CA THR A 269 1.27 9.32 -13.48
C THR A 269 1.73 10.55 -14.28
N ASP A 270 0.79 11.26 -14.91
CA ASP A 270 1.09 12.48 -15.68
C ASP A 270 1.24 13.73 -14.80
N HIS A 271 0.90 13.62 -13.52
CA HIS A 271 1.00 14.69 -12.53
C HIS A 271 1.37 14.10 -11.17
N ALA A 272 1.91 14.94 -10.29
CA ALA A 272 2.19 14.58 -8.91
C ALA A 272 0.88 14.21 -8.17
N VAL A 273 0.89 13.09 -7.44
CA VAL A 273 -0.27 12.59 -6.68
C VAL A 273 0.14 12.39 -5.24
N VAL A 274 -0.31 13.27 -4.35
CA VAL A 274 0.01 13.17 -2.92
C VAL A 274 -1.13 12.50 -2.16
N VAL A 275 -0.93 11.23 -1.79
CA VAL A 275 -1.86 10.44 -0.96
C VAL A 275 -1.14 9.87 0.25
N ASP A 276 -1.84 9.70 1.37
CA ASP A 276 -1.20 9.37 2.66
C ASP A 276 -0.48 8.03 2.59
N GLN A 277 -1.04 7.09 1.87
CA GLN A 277 -0.56 5.73 1.81
C GLN A 277 0.71 5.56 0.94
N LEU A 278 0.97 6.44 -0.03
CA LEU A 278 2.02 6.24 -1.05
C LEU A 278 2.95 7.45 -1.17
N LEU A 279 4.11 7.23 -1.81
CA LEU A 279 5.03 8.31 -2.20
C LEU A 279 4.68 8.81 -3.61
N SER A 280 5.05 10.05 -3.91
CA SER A 280 5.05 10.62 -5.27
C SER A 280 6.47 11.04 -5.63
N THR A 281 6.93 10.68 -6.82
CA THR A 281 8.31 10.91 -7.25
C THR A 281 8.38 11.28 -8.73
N VAL A 282 9.39 12.08 -9.09
CA VAL A 282 9.72 12.36 -10.49
C VAL A 282 10.58 11.21 -11.02
N VAL A 283 10.11 10.52 -12.06
CA VAL A 283 10.83 9.40 -12.70
C VAL A 283 11.51 9.81 -14.00
N PHE A 284 10.99 10.84 -14.67
CA PHE A 284 11.60 11.38 -15.88
C PHE A 284 11.21 12.84 -16.07
N SER A 285 12.01 13.60 -16.81
CA SER A 285 11.64 14.93 -17.26
C SER A 285 12.43 15.31 -18.52
N ALA A 286 11.76 16.00 -19.41
CA ALA A 286 12.32 16.56 -20.65
C ALA A 286 11.65 17.91 -20.94
N ASP A 287 11.98 18.54 -22.07
CA ASP A 287 11.33 19.78 -22.52
C ASP A 287 9.80 19.63 -22.68
N SER A 288 9.31 18.40 -22.92
CA SER A 288 7.89 18.08 -22.98
C SER A 288 7.17 18.11 -21.63
N GLY A 289 7.91 18.15 -20.53
CA GLY A 289 7.39 18.13 -19.16
C GLY A 289 7.89 16.95 -18.32
N PRO A 290 7.55 16.93 -17.03
CA PRO A 290 7.87 15.83 -16.11
C PRO A 290 6.91 14.65 -16.25
N GLU A 291 7.42 13.47 -15.94
CA GLU A 291 6.65 12.26 -15.69
C GLU A 291 6.86 11.83 -14.24
N TYR A 292 5.77 11.46 -13.60
CA TYR A 292 5.74 11.09 -12.19
C TYR A 292 5.44 9.61 -12.02
N ALA A 293 5.67 9.12 -10.82
CA ALA A 293 5.15 7.84 -10.38
C ALA A 293 4.63 7.94 -8.94
N ILE A 294 3.57 7.19 -8.67
CA ILE A 294 3.25 6.80 -7.29
C ILE A 294 4.07 5.56 -6.93
N GLU A 295 4.69 5.59 -5.76
CA GLU A 295 5.66 4.60 -5.29
C GLU A 295 5.20 4.00 -3.96
N GLY A 296 5.09 2.67 -3.94
CA GLY A 296 4.94 1.85 -2.75
C GLY A 296 6.26 1.15 -2.40
N THR A 297 6.53 0.98 -1.12
CA THR A 297 7.76 0.42 -0.57
C THR A 297 7.47 -0.66 0.46
N VAL A 298 8.03 -1.85 0.25
CA VAL A 298 8.04 -2.96 1.22
C VAL A 298 9.48 -3.15 1.69
N ASN A 299 9.77 -2.80 2.95
CA ASN A 299 11.15 -2.88 3.47
C ASN A 299 11.62 -4.34 3.62
N GLY A 300 10.74 -5.18 4.16
CA GLY A 300 10.96 -6.59 4.49
C GLY A 300 10.63 -7.56 3.34
N ALA A 301 11.33 -7.50 2.21
CA ALA A 301 11.17 -8.50 1.13
C ALA A 301 12.21 -9.62 1.27
N GLY A 302 13.24 -9.68 0.42
CA GLY A 302 14.34 -10.63 0.57
C GLY A 302 15.05 -10.52 1.94
N SER A 303 15.04 -9.35 2.57
CA SER A 303 15.53 -9.18 3.96
C SER A 303 14.71 -9.94 4.99
N ALA A 304 13.41 -10.18 4.76
CA ALA A 304 12.59 -10.99 5.66
C ALA A 304 12.94 -12.49 5.58
N LEU A 305 13.36 -12.98 4.41
CA LEU A 305 13.93 -14.32 4.27
C LEU A 305 15.26 -14.44 5.00
N ALA A 306 16.16 -13.46 4.83
CA ALA A 306 17.43 -13.42 5.56
C ALA A 306 17.23 -13.33 7.08
N TRP A 307 16.23 -12.56 7.53
CA TRP A 307 15.83 -12.50 8.94
C TRP A 307 15.37 -13.87 9.45
N LEU A 308 14.48 -14.56 8.72
CA LEU A 308 14.01 -15.90 9.11
C LEU A 308 15.17 -16.90 9.25
N GLN A 309 16.12 -16.87 8.31
CA GLN A 309 17.32 -17.70 8.37
C GLN A 309 18.17 -17.38 9.61
N CYS A 310 18.38 -16.10 9.92
CA CYS A 310 19.17 -15.67 11.07
C CYS A 310 18.50 -16.02 12.41
N GLU A 311 17.19 -15.83 12.51
CA GLU A 311 16.44 -15.98 13.75
C GLU A 311 16.17 -17.45 14.10
N PHE A 312 15.86 -18.28 13.09
CA PHE A 312 15.42 -19.66 13.30
C PHE A 312 16.37 -20.72 12.74
N GLY A 313 17.48 -20.32 12.10
CA GLY A 313 18.44 -21.25 11.50
C GLY A 313 17.85 -22.06 10.33
N ILE A 314 16.82 -21.52 9.66
CA ILE A 314 16.15 -22.19 8.55
C ILE A 314 16.94 -21.96 7.27
N GLU A 315 17.37 -23.05 6.62
CA GLU A 315 17.95 -22.99 5.29
C GLU A 315 16.87 -22.68 4.26
N ILE A 316 17.12 -21.63 3.48
CA ILE A 316 16.27 -21.24 2.35
C ILE A 316 16.95 -21.77 1.10
N MET A 317 16.30 -22.71 0.43
CA MET A 317 16.84 -23.34 -0.77
C MET A 317 16.87 -22.33 -1.93
N ASP A 318 17.98 -22.28 -2.67
CA ASP A 318 18.14 -21.43 -3.85
C ASP A 318 17.19 -21.83 -5.00
N GLU A 319 16.73 -23.09 -5.04
CA GLU A 319 15.68 -23.54 -5.95
C GLU A 319 14.31 -23.07 -5.46
N GLN A 320 13.98 -21.85 -5.90
CA GLN A 320 12.76 -21.09 -5.67
C GLN A 320 11.50 -21.80 -6.18
N SER A 321 11.06 -22.79 -5.40
CA SER A 321 9.73 -23.37 -5.49
C SER A 321 8.97 -23.01 -4.23
N TRP A 322 7.85 -22.32 -4.41
CA TRP A 322 6.93 -22.03 -3.32
C TRP A 322 6.64 -23.31 -2.52
N PRO A 323 6.82 -23.32 -1.18
CA PRO A 323 6.62 -24.53 -0.40
C PRO A 323 5.20 -25.08 -0.58
N ASP A 324 5.08 -26.37 -0.90
CA ASP A 324 3.78 -27.05 -1.05
C ASP A 324 3.11 -27.26 0.32
N VAL A 325 2.55 -26.17 0.82
CA VAL A 325 1.95 -26.06 2.15
C VAL A 325 0.56 -25.44 2.00
N VAL A 326 -0.44 -26.12 2.55
CA VAL A 326 -1.79 -25.60 2.67
C VAL A 326 -1.88 -24.79 3.97
N ASN A 327 -2.32 -23.53 3.87
CA ASN A 327 -2.58 -22.64 5.01
C ASN A 327 -1.39 -22.51 5.99
N PRO A 328 -0.27 -21.89 5.58
CA PRO A 328 0.79 -21.51 6.53
C PRO A 328 0.24 -20.55 7.62
N PRO A 329 0.95 -20.28 8.73
CA PRO A 329 0.51 -19.24 9.66
C PRO A 329 0.54 -17.86 8.98
N VAL A 330 -0.31 -16.93 9.42
CA VAL A 330 -0.24 -15.53 8.94
C VAL A 330 0.87 -14.81 9.69
N PHE A 331 1.86 -14.32 8.94
CA PHE A 331 2.99 -13.56 9.47
C PHE A 331 2.81 -12.06 9.25
N ILE A 332 2.81 -11.29 10.34
CA ILE A 332 2.85 -9.82 10.33
C ILE A 332 4.30 -9.40 10.14
N ASN A 333 4.61 -9.04 8.90
CA ASN A 333 5.97 -8.69 8.49
C ASN A 333 6.28 -7.23 8.81
N THR A 334 6.97 -7.01 9.92
CA THR A 334 7.53 -5.71 10.31
C THR A 334 9.07 -5.68 10.21
N VAL A 335 9.66 -6.64 9.48
CA VAL A 335 11.11 -6.74 9.31
C VAL A 335 11.63 -5.51 8.58
N GLY A 336 12.55 -4.78 9.23
CA GLY A 336 13.06 -3.50 8.70
C GLY A 336 12.06 -2.33 8.81
N GLY A 337 11.01 -2.47 9.63
CA GLY A 337 9.90 -1.53 9.70
C GLY A 337 8.89 -1.74 8.57
N VAL A 338 7.70 -1.13 8.69
CA VAL A 338 6.62 -1.24 7.71
C VAL A 338 6.60 0.02 6.86
N GLY A 339 6.81 -0.15 5.55
CA GLY A 339 6.63 0.91 4.56
C GLY A 339 5.16 1.14 4.22
N SER A 340 4.85 1.56 3.00
CA SER A 340 3.47 1.74 2.56
C SER A 340 2.66 0.42 2.51
N PRO A 341 1.32 0.49 2.63
CA PRO A 341 0.53 1.70 2.89
C PRO A 341 0.49 2.17 4.36
N TRP A 342 1.04 1.40 5.30
CA TRP A 342 0.85 1.61 6.75
C TRP A 342 1.85 2.54 7.45
N TRP A 343 3.11 2.59 7.00
CA TRP A 343 4.15 3.49 7.52
C TRP A 343 4.38 3.42 9.04
N CYS A 344 4.67 2.23 9.59
CA CYS A 344 4.92 2.05 11.02
C CYS A 344 6.34 1.54 11.33
N GLU A 345 6.93 2.07 12.41
CA GLU A 345 8.28 1.70 12.88
C GLU A 345 8.23 1.13 14.31
N GLY A 346 9.25 0.37 14.69
CA GLY A 346 9.45 -0.10 16.08
C GLY A 346 8.55 -1.26 16.53
N LYS A 347 7.83 -1.90 15.61
CA LYS A 347 6.99 -3.09 15.88
C LYS A 347 7.79 -4.37 15.62
N ALA A 348 7.68 -5.35 16.50
CA ALA A 348 8.34 -6.65 16.34
C ALA A 348 7.56 -7.56 15.37
N PRO A 349 8.23 -8.36 14.54
CA PRO A 349 7.56 -9.33 13.67
C PRO A 349 6.85 -10.40 14.51
N LEU A 350 5.65 -10.83 14.10
CA LEU A 350 4.86 -11.82 14.86
C LEU A 350 3.99 -12.70 13.98
N LEU A 351 3.63 -13.88 14.48
CA LEU A 351 2.62 -14.76 13.87
C LEU A 351 1.27 -14.54 14.55
N LEU A 352 0.19 -14.46 13.76
CA LEU A 352 -1.17 -14.38 14.31
C LEU A 352 -1.65 -15.73 14.85
N ASP A 353 -1.14 -16.83 14.30
CA ASP A 353 -1.61 -18.20 14.56
C ASP A 353 -0.75 -18.93 15.61
N GLY A 354 -0.24 -18.23 16.62
CA GLY A 354 0.59 -18.82 17.68
C GLY A 354 2.09 -18.65 17.45
N GLU A 355 2.88 -19.64 17.84
CA GLU A 355 4.35 -19.49 17.95
C GLU A 355 5.11 -20.23 16.83
N TRP A 356 6.22 -19.65 16.38
CA TRP A 356 7.05 -20.17 15.28
C TRP A 356 7.40 -21.66 15.43
N HIS A 357 7.82 -22.09 16.63
CA HIS A 357 8.24 -23.47 16.91
C HIS A 357 7.14 -24.54 16.71
N ARG A 358 5.87 -24.14 16.54
CA ARG A 358 4.76 -25.06 16.24
C ARG A 358 4.66 -25.42 14.76
N TYR A 359 5.34 -24.69 13.89
CA TYR A 359 5.26 -24.80 12.44
C TYR A 359 6.54 -25.40 11.87
N SER A 360 6.40 -26.21 10.81
CA SER A 360 7.55 -26.74 10.08
C SER A 360 8.33 -25.62 9.38
N SER A 361 9.61 -25.83 9.08
CA SER A 361 10.42 -24.83 8.36
C SER A 361 9.78 -24.40 7.02
N LEU A 362 9.14 -25.34 6.31
CA LEU A 362 8.40 -25.04 5.08
C LEU A 362 7.19 -24.13 5.32
N GLN A 363 6.43 -24.35 6.40
CA GLN A 363 5.31 -23.47 6.78
C GLN A 363 5.79 -22.06 7.14
N GLN A 364 6.94 -21.97 7.82
CA GLN A 364 7.54 -20.69 8.22
C GLN A 364 8.03 -19.89 7.00
N VAL A 365 8.73 -20.55 6.06
CA VAL A 365 9.14 -19.94 4.79
C VAL A 365 7.94 -19.48 3.99
N ALA A 366 6.91 -20.32 3.86
CA ALA A 366 5.68 -19.96 3.15
C ALA A 366 4.96 -18.75 3.79
N ALA A 367 4.92 -18.67 5.12
CA ALA A 367 4.34 -17.52 5.83
C ALA A 367 5.10 -16.21 5.52
N VAL A 368 6.44 -16.25 5.50
CA VAL A 368 7.26 -15.09 5.16
C VAL A 368 7.08 -14.68 3.70
N MET A 369 7.13 -15.62 2.75
CA MET A 369 6.89 -15.33 1.34
C MET A 369 5.47 -14.79 1.08
N GLU A 370 4.45 -15.33 1.76
CA GLU A 370 3.07 -14.87 1.61
C GLU A 370 2.86 -13.46 2.16
N SER A 371 3.52 -13.10 3.26
CA SER A 371 3.48 -11.72 3.77
C SER A 371 3.99 -10.71 2.74
N MET A 372 5.01 -11.05 1.95
CA MET A 372 5.52 -10.16 0.89
C MET A 372 4.50 -9.99 -0.23
N VAL A 373 3.85 -11.09 -0.66
CA VAL A 373 2.77 -11.04 -1.64
C VAL A 373 1.65 -10.12 -1.16
N PHE A 374 1.24 -10.26 0.10
CA PHE A 374 0.19 -9.43 0.70
C PHE A 374 0.60 -7.97 0.82
N MET A 375 1.83 -7.65 1.20
CA MET A 375 2.31 -6.27 1.27
C MET A 375 2.38 -5.63 -0.13
N ILE A 376 2.79 -6.37 -1.17
CA ILE A 376 2.78 -5.88 -2.55
C ILE A 376 1.33 -5.66 -3.01
N ALA A 377 0.42 -6.61 -2.76
CA ALA A 377 -0.99 -6.48 -3.10
C ALA A 377 -1.66 -5.29 -2.42
N ALA A 378 -1.37 -5.05 -1.12
CA ALA A 378 -1.88 -3.88 -0.40
C ALA A 378 -1.42 -2.55 -1.00
N ASN A 379 -0.21 -2.50 -1.55
CA ASN A 379 0.26 -1.33 -2.29
C ASN A 379 -0.49 -1.15 -3.62
N LEU A 380 -0.80 -2.24 -4.33
CA LEU A 380 -1.61 -2.18 -5.56
C LEU A 380 -3.04 -1.71 -5.27
N ASP A 381 -3.63 -2.15 -4.16
CA ASP A 381 -4.95 -1.70 -3.71
C ASP A 381 -4.92 -0.22 -3.32
N ALA A 382 -3.92 0.23 -2.57
CA ALA A 382 -3.70 1.65 -2.28
C ALA A 382 -3.55 2.50 -3.55
N MET A 383 -2.94 1.97 -4.61
CA MET A 383 -2.87 2.65 -5.91
C MET A 383 -4.24 2.75 -6.58
N ARG A 384 -5.07 1.71 -6.53
CA ARG A 384 -6.44 1.70 -7.07
C ARG A 384 -7.36 2.67 -6.33
N GLU A 385 -7.21 2.78 -5.01
CA GLU A 385 -7.96 3.74 -4.17
C GLU A 385 -7.74 5.20 -4.57
N THR A 386 -6.64 5.50 -5.28
CA THR A 386 -6.43 6.84 -5.89
C THR A 386 -7.30 7.11 -7.13
N GLY A 387 -8.22 6.19 -7.47
CA GLY A 387 -9.08 6.26 -8.66
C GLY A 387 -8.40 5.80 -9.95
N ARG A 388 -7.23 5.15 -9.84
CA ARG A 388 -6.42 4.71 -10.99
C ARG A 388 -6.80 3.31 -11.46
N ARG A 389 -6.76 3.11 -12.77
CA ARG A 389 -6.97 1.82 -13.40
C ARG A 389 -5.64 1.05 -13.44
N VAL A 390 -5.55 -0.04 -12.69
CA VAL A 390 -4.43 -0.99 -12.74
C VAL A 390 -4.91 -2.24 -13.49
N GLU A 391 -4.24 -2.60 -14.59
CA GLU A 391 -4.62 -3.69 -15.48
C GLU A 391 -3.64 -4.86 -15.46
N SER A 392 -2.38 -4.61 -15.13
CA SER A 392 -1.37 -5.67 -15.05
C SER A 392 -0.21 -5.27 -14.14
N VAL A 393 0.58 -6.27 -13.76
CA VAL A 393 1.83 -6.11 -13.05
C VAL A 393 2.97 -6.62 -13.92
N GLN A 394 4.05 -5.85 -14.04
CA GLN A 394 5.33 -6.37 -14.51
C GLN A 394 6.28 -6.49 -13.33
N ILE A 395 6.95 -7.64 -13.21
CA ILE A 395 7.74 -7.98 -12.03
C ILE A 395 9.13 -8.48 -12.39
N GLY A 396 10.11 -8.10 -11.57
CA GLY A 396 11.47 -8.62 -11.60
C GLY A 396 12.09 -8.68 -10.19
N GLY A 397 13.37 -9.06 -10.13
CA GLY A 397 14.12 -9.21 -8.88
C GLY A 397 14.19 -10.65 -8.37
N GLY A 398 15.14 -10.92 -7.47
CA GLY A 398 15.51 -12.29 -7.08
C GLY A 398 14.35 -13.11 -6.55
N VAL A 399 13.45 -12.54 -5.74
CA VAL A 399 12.29 -13.27 -5.18
C VAL A 399 11.25 -13.60 -6.25
N ALA A 400 11.15 -12.77 -7.31
CA ALA A 400 10.17 -12.97 -8.39
C ALA A 400 10.50 -14.18 -9.28
N ASN A 401 11.71 -14.73 -9.21
CA ASN A 401 12.07 -15.97 -9.91
C ASN A 401 11.26 -17.19 -9.44
N ASP A 402 10.57 -17.10 -8.30
CA ASP A 402 9.62 -18.11 -7.85
C ASP A 402 8.27 -18.03 -8.61
N ASN A 403 7.88 -19.12 -9.27
CA ASN A 403 6.61 -19.20 -10.02
C ASN A 403 5.38 -19.11 -9.10
N GLY A 404 5.44 -19.72 -7.92
CA GLY A 404 4.33 -19.70 -6.97
C GLY A 404 4.15 -18.33 -6.30
N PHE A 405 5.24 -17.59 -6.11
CA PHE A 405 5.19 -16.20 -5.68
C PHE A 405 4.46 -15.33 -6.71
N CYS A 406 4.83 -15.43 -7.99
CA CYS A 406 4.19 -14.69 -9.07
C CYS A 406 2.71 -15.08 -9.22
N GLN A 407 2.39 -16.38 -9.15
CA GLN A 407 1.02 -16.86 -9.23
C GLN A 407 0.16 -16.34 -8.07
N ARG A 408 0.64 -16.38 -6.83
CA ARG A 408 -0.12 -15.87 -5.67
C ARG A 408 -0.31 -14.36 -5.71
N LEU A 409 0.68 -13.61 -6.18
CA LEU A 409 0.51 -12.18 -6.42
C LEU A 409 -0.59 -11.94 -7.46
N SER A 410 -0.63 -12.73 -8.54
CA SER A 410 -1.69 -12.68 -9.54
C SER A 410 -3.07 -13.00 -8.95
N ASP A 411 -3.17 -14.09 -8.18
CA ASP A 411 -4.41 -14.55 -7.54
C ASP A 411 -4.96 -13.51 -6.56
N VAL A 412 -4.11 -12.92 -5.70
CA VAL A 412 -4.53 -11.95 -4.67
C VAL A 412 -4.86 -10.59 -5.28
N SER A 413 -4.01 -10.10 -6.19
CA SER A 413 -4.23 -8.79 -6.80
C SER A 413 -5.37 -8.80 -7.83
N GLY A 414 -5.73 -9.98 -8.35
CA GLY A 414 -6.66 -10.12 -9.47
C GLY A 414 -6.11 -9.57 -10.78
N LEU A 415 -4.78 -9.47 -10.92
CA LEU A 415 -4.10 -8.90 -12.08
C LEU A 415 -3.17 -9.90 -12.76
N PRO A 416 -3.09 -9.94 -14.10
CA PRO A 416 -2.04 -10.69 -14.77
C PRO A 416 -0.66 -10.16 -14.37
N VAL A 417 0.21 -11.07 -13.93
CA VAL A 417 1.61 -10.79 -13.56
C VAL A 417 2.52 -11.25 -14.69
N ARG A 418 3.36 -10.35 -15.19
CA ARG A 418 4.34 -10.60 -16.26
C ARG A 418 5.74 -10.54 -15.68
N ARG A 419 6.44 -11.67 -15.62
CA ARG A 419 7.82 -11.74 -15.16
C ARG A 419 8.77 -11.72 -16.34
N PHE A 420 9.74 -10.80 -16.34
CA PHE A 420 10.81 -10.78 -17.35
C PHE A 420 12.12 -11.30 -16.73
N GLY A 421 12.92 -11.99 -17.54
CA GLY A 421 14.21 -12.57 -17.12
C GLY A 421 15.39 -11.60 -17.09
N ASP A 422 15.18 -10.30 -17.29
CA ASP A 422 16.27 -9.32 -17.33
C ASP A 422 16.75 -8.93 -15.92
N GLU A 423 18.02 -9.22 -15.61
CA GLU A 423 18.64 -8.89 -14.31
C GLU A 423 19.08 -7.41 -14.20
N GLU A 424 19.28 -6.71 -15.33
CA GLU A 424 19.83 -5.34 -15.37
C GLU A 424 18.79 -4.26 -15.75
N LEU A 425 17.70 -4.17 -14.99
CA LEU A 425 16.60 -3.24 -15.27
C LEU A 425 17.05 -1.77 -15.41
N THR A 426 17.97 -1.31 -14.56
CA THR A 426 18.51 0.05 -14.62
C THR A 426 19.19 0.32 -15.98
N ALA A 427 20.06 -0.60 -16.41
CA ALA A 427 20.81 -0.42 -17.64
C ALA A 427 19.90 -0.48 -18.87
N ASN A 428 18.96 -1.43 -18.88
CA ASN A 428 17.95 -1.55 -19.93
C ASN A 428 17.07 -0.30 -20.03
N GLY A 429 16.64 0.26 -18.90
CA GLY A 429 15.79 1.45 -18.89
C GLY A 429 16.51 2.70 -19.37
N LEU A 430 17.79 2.88 -19.00
CA LEU A 430 18.66 3.91 -19.58
C LEU A 430 18.81 3.73 -21.08
N ALA A 431 19.14 2.51 -21.54
CA ALA A 431 19.31 2.22 -22.96
C ALA A 431 18.04 2.52 -23.76
N TRP A 432 16.88 2.10 -23.27
CA TRP A 432 15.58 2.34 -23.91
C TRP A 432 15.26 3.83 -24.00
N CYS A 433 15.52 4.59 -22.93
CA CYS A 433 15.35 6.04 -22.93
C CYS A 433 16.31 6.74 -23.91
N LEU A 434 17.60 6.35 -23.93
CA LEU A 434 18.59 6.89 -24.86
C LEU A 434 18.26 6.62 -26.33
N ALA A 435 17.67 5.45 -26.60
CA ALA A 435 17.21 5.04 -27.93
C ALA A 435 15.91 5.75 -28.37
N GLY A 436 15.32 6.61 -27.54
CA GLY A 436 14.10 7.33 -27.86
C GLY A 436 12.82 6.52 -27.63
N ARG A 437 12.86 5.55 -26.71
CA ARG A 437 11.71 4.74 -26.28
C ARG A 437 10.98 4.01 -27.42
N PRO A 438 11.70 3.28 -28.29
CA PRO A 438 11.09 2.63 -29.44
C PRO A 438 10.08 1.55 -29.02
N GLN A 439 9.04 1.37 -29.83
CA GLN A 439 8.07 0.27 -29.65
C GLN A 439 8.71 -1.09 -29.99
N ASP A 440 9.57 -1.13 -31.01
CA ASP A 440 10.28 -2.33 -31.47
C ASP A 440 11.55 -2.62 -30.64
N TRP A 441 11.46 -2.41 -29.32
CA TRP A 441 12.54 -2.75 -28.39
C TRP A 441 12.56 -4.26 -28.14
N ILE A 442 13.71 -4.90 -28.31
CA ILE A 442 13.87 -6.33 -28.00
C ILE A 442 13.79 -6.46 -26.48
N ARG A 443 12.69 -7.05 -26.01
CA ARG A 443 12.48 -7.40 -24.60
C ARG A 443 12.83 -8.86 -24.38
N SER A 444 13.31 -9.20 -23.20
CA SER A 444 13.39 -10.60 -22.79
C SER A 444 12.00 -11.26 -22.84
N SER A 445 11.97 -12.56 -23.09
CA SER A 445 10.73 -13.34 -22.99
C SER A 445 10.13 -13.18 -21.60
N CYS A 446 8.81 -13.05 -21.52
CA CYS A 446 8.12 -12.97 -20.25
C CYS A 446 7.28 -14.22 -19.98
N ASP A 447 7.31 -14.68 -18.74
CA ASP A 447 6.33 -15.60 -18.20
C ASP A 447 5.08 -14.81 -17.79
N VAL A 448 3.89 -15.37 -18.05
CA VAL A 448 2.61 -14.74 -17.71
C VAL A 448 1.87 -15.63 -16.73
N PHE A 449 1.43 -15.04 -15.62
CA PHE A 449 0.65 -15.68 -14.58
C PHE A 449 -0.72 -15.02 -14.53
N ASP A 450 -1.74 -15.70 -15.04
CA ASP A 450 -3.12 -15.20 -15.04
C ASP A 450 -3.80 -15.48 -13.69
N PRO A 451 -4.69 -14.59 -13.22
CA PRO A 451 -5.34 -14.76 -11.92
C PRO A 451 -6.17 -16.04 -11.87
N THR A 452 -5.93 -16.86 -10.85
CA THR A 452 -6.77 -18.01 -10.55
C THR A 452 -7.53 -17.75 -9.25
N PRO A 453 -8.88 -17.82 -9.25
CA PRO A 453 -9.66 -17.59 -8.03
C PRO A 453 -9.20 -18.49 -6.88
N ASN A 454 -8.69 -17.88 -5.82
CA ASN A 454 -8.21 -18.57 -4.63
C ASN A 454 -8.81 -17.91 -3.38
N ALA A 455 -10.03 -18.35 -3.02
CA ALA A 455 -10.78 -17.79 -1.91
C ALA A 455 -10.01 -17.86 -0.58
N THR A 456 -9.26 -18.95 -0.37
CA THR A 456 -8.46 -19.15 0.83
C THR A 456 -7.35 -18.10 0.96
N VAL A 457 -6.57 -17.88 -0.10
CA VAL A 457 -5.49 -16.88 -0.07
C VAL A 457 -6.07 -15.46 0.01
N THR A 458 -7.20 -15.21 -0.65
CA THR A 458 -7.93 -13.92 -0.56
C THR A 458 -8.39 -13.62 0.87
N GLN A 459 -8.96 -14.60 1.57
CA GLN A 459 -9.37 -14.45 2.97
C GLN A 459 -8.17 -14.18 3.88
N ARG A 460 -7.05 -14.89 3.67
CA ARG A 460 -5.81 -14.68 4.41
C ARG A 460 -5.23 -13.29 4.18
N TYR A 461 -5.29 -12.79 2.94
CA TYR A 461 -4.89 -11.43 2.59
C TYR A 461 -5.70 -10.38 3.37
N ARG A 462 -7.04 -10.51 3.41
CA ARG A 462 -7.90 -9.61 4.19
C ARG A 462 -7.54 -9.62 5.68
N ARG A 463 -7.40 -10.82 6.25
CA ARG A 463 -6.98 -11.00 7.66
C ARG A 463 -5.62 -10.36 7.94
N PHE A 464 -4.67 -10.50 7.01
CA PHE A 464 -3.36 -9.85 7.09
C PHE A 464 -3.50 -8.32 7.11
N CYS A 465 -4.24 -7.72 6.17
CA CYS A 465 -4.43 -6.27 6.10
C CYS A 465 -5.09 -5.68 7.35
N GLN A 466 -6.15 -6.33 7.84
CA GLN A 466 -6.82 -5.96 9.09
C GLN A 466 -5.87 -5.98 10.29
N SER A 467 -5.06 -7.03 10.40
CA SER A 467 -4.08 -7.18 11.47
C SER A 467 -2.93 -6.18 11.36
N MET A 468 -2.47 -5.90 10.14
CA MET A 468 -1.44 -4.87 9.88
C MET A 468 -1.93 -3.47 10.26
N ALA A 469 -3.18 -3.11 9.96
CA ALA A 469 -3.77 -1.84 10.38
C ALA A 469 -3.78 -1.68 11.90
N CYS A 470 -4.09 -2.77 12.63
CA CYS A 470 -4.01 -2.80 14.09
C CYS A 470 -2.58 -2.61 14.60
N VAL A 471 -1.61 -3.28 13.99
CA VAL A 471 -0.19 -3.18 14.37
C VAL A 471 0.35 -1.77 14.12
N ALA A 472 -0.08 -1.13 13.03
CA ALA A 472 0.26 0.24 12.69
C ALA A 472 -0.41 1.29 13.60
N GLY A 473 -1.55 0.94 14.21
CA GLY A 473 -2.27 1.79 15.16
C GLY A 473 -3.33 2.71 14.53
N ASP A 474 -3.78 2.39 13.31
CA ASP A 474 -4.55 3.32 12.48
C ASP A 474 -6.09 3.26 12.66
N LYS A 475 -6.67 2.20 13.25
CA LYS A 475 -8.11 2.03 13.55
C LYS A 475 -8.34 0.71 14.28
N LEU A 476 -9.55 0.48 14.80
CA LEU A 476 -9.98 -0.87 15.19
C LEU A 476 -9.77 -1.84 14.03
N PRO A 477 -9.40 -3.10 14.31
CA PRO A 477 -8.91 -4.06 13.30
C PRO A 477 -9.97 -4.48 12.27
N VAL A 478 -11.19 -3.95 12.32
CA VAL A 478 -12.34 -4.43 11.57
C VAL A 478 -13.44 -3.36 11.50
N PRO A 479 -14.14 -3.23 10.35
CA PRO A 479 -15.35 -2.42 10.27
C PRO A 479 -16.39 -2.83 11.30
N LEU A 480 -17.06 -1.83 11.89
CA LEU A 480 -18.09 -2.05 12.89
C LEU A 480 -19.48 -1.74 12.34
N ILE A 481 -20.43 -2.60 12.69
CA ILE A 481 -21.86 -2.45 12.39
C ILE A 481 -22.58 -2.13 13.69
N ALA A 482 -23.37 -1.07 13.71
CA ALA A 482 -24.23 -0.73 14.84
C ALA A 482 -25.46 -1.64 14.84
N HIS A 483 -25.44 -2.68 15.68
CA HIS A 483 -26.51 -3.67 15.84
C HIS A 483 -27.77 -2.96 16.35
N ARG A 484 -28.79 -2.80 15.49
CA ARG A 484 -30.03 -2.06 15.80
C ARG A 484 -29.83 -0.62 16.29
N GLY A 485 -28.68 0.00 15.95
CA GLY A 485 -28.26 1.32 16.41
C GLY A 485 -27.34 1.31 17.65
N GLU A 486 -27.25 2.44 18.36
CA GLU A 486 -26.51 2.55 19.63
C GLU A 486 -27.44 2.21 20.80
N MET A 487 -27.28 1.00 21.35
CA MET A 487 -28.21 0.41 22.32
C MET A 487 -27.81 0.63 23.78
N VAL A 488 -26.67 1.28 24.08
CA VAL A 488 -26.31 1.60 25.47
C VAL A 488 -27.22 2.70 26.02
N ASN A 489 -27.52 3.72 25.19
CA ASN A 489 -28.27 4.90 25.64
C ASN A 489 -29.66 5.06 25.01
N PHE A 490 -29.98 4.30 23.96
CA PHE A 490 -31.22 4.43 23.21
C PHE A 490 -31.90 3.06 23.03
N PRO A 491 -33.25 3.02 22.96
CA PRO A 491 -33.96 1.79 22.61
C PRO A 491 -33.59 1.30 21.20
N GLU A 492 -33.44 -0.02 21.05
CA GLU A 492 -33.07 -0.68 19.79
C GLU A 492 -34.04 -0.38 18.64
N ASN A 493 -33.57 -0.40 17.39
CA ASN A 493 -34.38 -0.19 16.19
C ASN A 493 -35.12 1.16 16.12
N THR A 494 -34.68 2.18 16.87
CA THR A 494 -35.31 3.51 16.86
C THR A 494 -34.48 4.56 16.11
N LEU A 495 -35.14 5.61 15.61
CA LEU A 495 -34.44 6.72 14.94
C LEU A 495 -33.38 7.39 15.82
N PRO A 496 -33.59 7.63 17.13
CA PRO A 496 -32.53 8.15 18.00
C PRO A 496 -31.31 7.22 18.10
N ALA A 497 -31.51 5.91 18.23
CA ALA A 497 -30.42 4.94 18.31
C ALA A 497 -29.58 4.93 17.02
N LEU A 498 -30.24 4.94 15.86
CA LEU A 498 -29.59 4.99 14.55
C LEU A 498 -28.89 6.33 14.32
N ALA A 499 -29.55 7.45 14.62
CA ALA A 499 -28.97 8.79 14.46
C ALA A 499 -27.73 8.98 15.34
N HIS A 500 -27.77 8.49 16.58
CA HIS A 500 -26.62 8.55 17.46
C HIS A 500 -25.48 7.65 17.00
N ALA A 501 -25.76 6.43 16.49
CA ALA A 501 -24.75 5.59 15.87
C ALA A 501 -24.02 6.31 14.72
N ILE A 502 -24.76 7.02 13.86
CA ILE A 502 -24.20 7.86 12.80
C ILE A 502 -23.33 8.99 13.37
N GLU A 503 -23.80 9.66 14.44
CA GLU A 503 -23.09 10.77 15.09
C GLU A 503 -21.74 10.35 15.67
N VAL A 504 -21.67 9.16 16.30
CA VAL A 504 -20.43 8.62 16.87
C VAL A 504 -19.50 8.00 15.82
N GLY A 505 -19.90 8.00 14.55
CA GLY A 505 -19.05 7.61 13.42
C GLY A 505 -19.21 6.16 12.95
N ALA A 506 -20.36 5.52 13.18
CA ALA A 506 -20.67 4.23 12.57
C ALA A 506 -20.69 4.36 11.03
N GLU A 507 -19.97 3.50 10.33
CA GLU A 507 -19.97 3.42 8.86
C GLU A 507 -21.06 2.44 8.35
N TYR A 508 -21.50 1.52 9.21
CA TYR A 508 -22.50 0.50 8.92
C TYR A 508 -23.57 0.45 10.01
N LEU A 509 -24.82 0.30 9.60
CA LEU A 509 -25.98 0.14 10.48
C LEU A 509 -26.67 -1.19 10.18
N GLU A 510 -27.26 -1.80 11.20
CA GLU A 510 -28.15 -2.95 11.06
C GLU A 510 -29.51 -2.62 11.73
N LEU A 511 -30.60 -3.19 11.20
CA LEU A 511 -31.91 -3.13 11.81
C LEU A 511 -32.81 -4.33 11.42
N ASP A 512 -33.83 -4.55 12.23
CA ASP A 512 -34.84 -5.59 12.06
C ASP A 512 -36.12 -5.05 11.42
N VAL A 513 -36.67 -5.76 10.44
CA VAL A 513 -37.93 -5.40 9.76
C VAL A 513 -39.00 -6.47 9.87
N GLN A 514 -40.20 -6.02 10.22
CA GLN A 514 -41.43 -6.80 10.20
C GLN A 514 -42.53 -6.04 9.45
N ILE A 515 -43.57 -6.77 9.02
CA ILE A 515 -44.69 -6.20 8.28
C ILE A 515 -45.91 -6.04 9.20
N SER A 516 -46.47 -4.84 9.26
CA SER A 516 -47.71 -4.53 9.98
C SER A 516 -48.94 -5.12 9.28
N SER A 517 -50.08 -5.14 9.97
CA SER A 517 -51.36 -5.65 9.44
C SER A 517 -51.86 -4.94 8.17
N ASP A 518 -51.43 -3.70 7.94
CA ASP A 518 -51.74 -2.88 6.76
C ASP A 518 -50.62 -2.92 5.69
N GLY A 519 -49.67 -3.85 5.80
CA GLY A 519 -48.66 -4.10 4.77
C GLY A 519 -47.51 -3.08 4.77
N VAL A 520 -47.20 -2.46 5.91
CA VAL A 520 -46.12 -1.48 6.03
C VAL A 520 -44.93 -2.08 6.75
N ALA A 521 -43.73 -1.88 6.20
CA ALA A 521 -42.47 -2.28 6.85
C ALA A 521 -42.15 -1.37 8.06
N VAL A 522 -42.05 -1.99 9.24
CA VAL A 522 -41.75 -1.35 10.53
C VAL A 522 -40.49 -1.94 11.15
N CYS A 523 -39.71 -1.12 11.84
CA CYS A 523 -38.43 -1.52 12.42
C CYS A 523 -38.61 -1.99 13.86
N VAL A 524 -38.61 -3.30 14.08
CA VAL A 524 -38.82 -3.91 15.40
C VAL A 524 -38.30 -5.34 15.41
N HIS A 525 -37.50 -5.69 16.43
CA HIS A 525 -36.89 -7.02 16.54
C HIS A 525 -37.90 -8.12 16.90
N ASP A 526 -38.63 -7.92 18.01
CA ASP A 526 -39.50 -8.97 18.54
C ASP A 526 -40.81 -9.05 17.78
N TRP A 527 -41.27 -10.28 17.57
CA TRP A 527 -42.61 -10.56 17.06
C TRP A 527 -43.70 -10.13 18.05
N GLU A 528 -43.48 -10.35 19.35
CA GLU A 528 -44.35 -9.91 20.44
C GLU A 528 -43.93 -8.52 20.95
N LEU A 529 -44.88 -7.62 21.15
CA LEU A 529 -44.62 -6.22 21.50
C LEU A 529 -44.20 -6.01 22.97
N ARG A 530 -44.33 -7.06 23.80
CA ARG A 530 -44.27 -6.93 25.26
C ARG A 530 -42.89 -6.54 25.78
N ARG A 531 -41.82 -7.09 25.21
CA ARG A 531 -40.45 -6.79 25.66
C ARG A 531 -40.00 -5.39 25.24
N THR A 532 -40.27 -5.02 24.00
CA THR A 532 -39.82 -3.76 23.39
C THR A 532 -40.68 -2.59 23.88
N THR A 533 -42.01 -2.71 23.84
CA THR A 533 -42.90 -1.58 24.11
C THR A 533 -43.70 -1.66 25.41
N GLY A 534 -43.72 -2.83 26.05
CA GLY A 534 -44.62 -3.11 27.18
C GLY A 534 -46.08 -3.36 26.78
N ALA A 535 -46.45 -3.21 25.50
CA ALA A 535 -47.78 -3.51 24.99
C ALA A 535 -47.99 -5.01 24.74
N ASP A 536 -49.25 -5.46 24.81
CA ASP A 536 -49.61 -6.84 24.48
C ASP A 536 -49.92 -6.98 22.97
N GLY A 537 -49.81 -8.21 22.45
CA GLY A 537 -50.07 -8.55 21.05
C GLY A 537 -48.82 -8.63 20.19
N VAL A 538 -49.02 -8.85 18.89
CA VAL A 538 -47.94 -9.08 17.93
C VAL A 538 -47.94 -8.01 16.83
N VAL A 539 -46.81 -7.82 16.17
CA VAL A 539 -46.62 -6.77 15.15
C VAL A 539 -47.67 -6.86 14.04
N GLY A 540 -47.88 -8.06 13.50
CA GLY A 540 -48.81 -8.30 12.38
C GLY A 540 -50.30 -8.16 12.71
N GLU A 541 -50.67 -7.88 13.96
CA GLU A 541 -52.06 -7.57 14.37
C GLU A 541 -52.36 -6.06 14.43
N HIS A 542 -51.32 -5.23 14.30
CA HIS A 542 -51.41 -3.78 14.45
C HIS A 542 -51.08 -3.08 13.12
N THR A 543 -51.70 -1.94 12.86
CA THR A 543 -51.33 -1.05 11.74
C THR A 543 -50.04 -0.31 12.06
N ALA A 544 -49.30 0.16 11.05
CA ALA A 544 -48.09 0.94 11.30
C ALA A 544 -48.34 2.20 12.15
N GLU A 545 -49.47 2.88 11.95
CA GLU A 545 -49.84 4.05 12.75
C GLU A 545 -50.05 3.69 14.23
N GLN A 546 -50.62 2.52 14.52
CA GLN A 546 -50.77 2.04 15.91
C GLN A 546 -49.41 1.71 16.53
N LEU A 547 -48.52 1.05 15.78
CA LEU A 547 -47.19 0.69 16.25
C LEU A 547 -46.32 1.92 16.50
N GLN A 548 -46.38 2.95 15.64
CA GLN A 548 -45.66 4.22 15.79
C GLN A 548 -46.09 5.03 17.02
N ARG A 549 -47.23 4.70 17.66
CA ARG A 549 -47.68 5.35 18.90
C ARG A 549 -47.17 4.63 20.15
N LEU A 550 -46.61 3.42 20.00
CA LEU A 550 -46.01 2.68 21.10
C LEU A 550 -44.62 3.23 21.40
N LEU A 551 -44.35 3.47 22.68
CA LEU A 551 -43.03 3.85 23.14
C LEU A 551 -42.16 2.60 23.23
N ALA A 552 -40.97 2.66 22.64
CA ALA A 552 -39.89 1.73 22.92
C ALA A 552 -39.37 2.01 24.34
N THR A 553 -39.33 0.99 25.19
CA THR A 553 -39.11 1.09 26.64
C THR A 553 -38.08 0.08 27.17
N GLU A 554 -37.49 -0.72 26.28
CA GLU A 554 -36.48 -1.71 26.60
C GLU A 554 -35.19 -1.08 27.16
N HIS A 555 -34.64 -1.74 28.19
CA HIS A 555 -33.29 -1.59 28.76
C HIS A 555 -32.64 -0.20 28.68
N LEU A 556 -33.01 0.70 29.61
CA LEU A 556 -32.22 1.91 29.88
C LEU A 556 -31.72 1.90 31.32
N SER A 557 -30.40 1.96 31.51
CA SER A 557 -29.73 2.06 32.82
C SER A 557 -29.86 3.46 33.45
N GLY A 558 -30.69 4.34 32.86
CA GLY A 558 -30.92 5.73 33.24
C GLY A 558 -32.34 6.23 32.88
N LYS A 559 -32.52 7.56 32.83
CA LYS A 559 -33.82 8.16 32.46
C LYS A 559 -34.21 7.74 31.04
N PRO A 560 -35.47 7.32 30.79
CA PRO A 560 -35.86 6.81 29.49
C PRO A 560 -35.80 7.89 28.41
N VAL A 561 -35.05 7.63 27.33
CA VAL A 561 -35.19 8.37 26.08
C VAL A 561 -36.45 7.84 25.42
N ALA A 562 -37.52 8.63 25.44
CA ALA A 562 -38.76 8.26 24.77
C ALA A 562 -38.54 8.19 23.26
N ALA A 563 -38.65 6.99 22.68
CA ALA A 563 -38.54 6.75 21.26
C ALA A 563 -39.71 5.89 20.78
N PHE A 564 -40.03 5.98 19.50
CA PHE A 564 -41.15 5.25 18.88
C PHE A 564 -40.63 4.25 17.86
N ILE A 565 -41.41 3.20 17.60
CA ILE A 565 -41.15 2.26 16.51
C ILE A 565 -41.21 3.02 15.17
N PRO A 566 -40.12 3.11 14.39
CA PRO A 566 -40.16 3.77 13.10
C PRO A 566 -40.63 2.83 12.00
N THR A 567 -41.13 3.41 10.91
CA THR A 567 -41.27 2.68 9.64
C THR A 567 -39.91 2.61 8.94
N LEU A 568 -39.67 1.57 8.15
CA LEU A 568 -38.45 1.47 7.33
C LEU A 568 -38.26 2.71 6.43
N ALA A 569 -39.35 3.28 5.92
CA ALA A 569 -39.31 4.50 5.10
C ALA A 569 -38.70 5.70 5.85
N ALA A 570 -38.98 5.85 7.15
CA ALA A 570 -38.44 6.92 7.98
C ALA A 570 -36.93 6.70 8.24
N VAL A 571 -36.49 5.44 8.34
CA VAL A 571 -35.05 5.13 8.43
C VAL A 571 -34.34 5.44 7.11
N VAL A 572 -34.93 5.08 5.97
CA VAL A 572 -34.37 5.42 4.65
C VAL A 572 -34.24 6.95 4.49
N GLU A 573 -35.20 7.73 4.97
CA GLU A 573 -35.09 9.20 4.97
C GLU A 573 -33.92 9.71 5.82
N LEU A 574 -33.70 9.14 7.01
CA LEU A 574 -32.56 9.47 7.87
C LEU A 574 -31.23 9.18 7.16
N VAL A 575 -31.08 7.97 6.63
CA VAL A 575 -29.80 7.50 6.04
C VAL A 575 -29.54 8.11 4.66
N ASN A 576 -30.57 8.51 3.91
CA ASN A 576 -30.42 9.20 2.61
C ASN A 576 -29.63 10.52 2.70
N SER A 577 -29.53 11.10 3.90
CA SER A 577 -28.69 12.27 4.17
C SER A 577 -27.18 11.95 4.27
N LYS A 578 -26.81 10.66 4.18
CA LYS A 578 -25.49 10.07 4.42
C LYS A 578 -25.19 8.97 3.40
N PRO A 579 -24.98 9.30 2.10
CA PRO A 579 -24.79 8.32 1.03
C PRO A 579 -23.56 7.40 1.20
N GLU A 580 -22.63 7.77 2.09
CA GLU A 580 -21.45 6.99 2.46
C GLU A 580 -21.74 5.79 3.38
N LEU A 581 -22.90 5.74 4.04
CA LEU A 581 -23.25 4.67 4.98
C LEU A 581 -23.80 3.44 4.27
N SER A 582 -23.59 2.27 4.87
CA SER A 582 -24.26 1.03 4.43
C SER A 582 -25.27 0.52 5.46
N LEU A 583 -26.42 0.03 4.98
CA LEU A 583 -27.50 -0.48 5.84
C LEU A 583 -27.76 -1.98 5.62
N PHE A 584 -27.70 -2.77 6.69
CA PHE A 584 -28.17 -4.15 6.72
C PHE A 584 -29.62 -4.20 7.22
N VAL A 585 -30.49 -4.87 6.47
CA VAL A 585 -31.93 -4.91 6.74
C VAL A 585 -32.35 -6.36 6.98
N GLU A 586 -32.63 -6.74 8.23
CA GLU A 586 -33.06 -8.10 8.58
C GLU A 586 -34.55 -8.31 8.31
N ALA A 587 -34.88 -9.18 7.36
CA ALA A 587 -36.25 -9.69 7.22
C ALA A 587 -36.50 -10.79 8.26
N LYS A 588 -37.33 -10.49 9.27
CA LYS A 588 -37.60 -11.45 10.36
C LYS A 588 -38.40 -12.64 9.88
N ARG A 589 -37.95 -13.82 10.33
CA ARG A 589 -38.62 -15.10 10.09
C ARG A 589 -40.10 -15.06 10.43
N GLN A 590 -40.49 -14.53 11.58
CA GLN A 590 -41.87 -14.55 12.05
C GLN A 590 -42.79 -13.78 11.10
N SER A 591 -42.30 -12.65 10.57
CA SER A 591 -43.00 -11.89 9.54
C SER A 591 -43.11 -12.67 8.23
N ILE A 592 -42.06 -13.42 7.85
CA ILE A 592 -42.07 -14.29 6.66
C ILE A 592 -43.05 -15.47 6.84
N GLU A 593 -43.10 -16.08 8.02
CA GLU A 593 -44.01 -17.18 8.33
C GLU A 593 -45.47 -16.73 8.31
N GLN A 594 -45.75 -15.50 8.77
CA GLN A 594 -47.10 -14.94 8.77
C GLN A 594 -47.56 -14.51 7.38
N ASN A 595 -46.71 -13.78 6.64
CA ASN A 595 -47.12 -13.05 5.43
C ASN A 595 -46.67 -13.72 4.12
N GLY A 596 -45.72 -14.65 4.20
CA GLY A 596 -45.08 -15.28 3.06
C GLY A 596 -43.84 -14.50 2.57
N VAL A 597 -42.91 -15.22 1.94
CA VAL A 597 -41.63 -14.67 1.46
C VAL A 597 -41.81 -13.47 0.52
N ALA A 598 -42.61 -13.63 -0.54
CA ALA A 598 -42.80 -12.58 -1.54
C ALA A 598 -43.38 -11.30 -0.91
N ALA A 599 -44.41 -11.42 -0.08
CA ALA A 599 -45.05 -10.26 0.54
C ALA A 599 -44.07 -9.45 1.41
N VAL A 600 -43.23 -10.12 2.21
CA VAL A 600 -42.24 -9.43 3.05
C VAL A 600 -41.14 -8.79 2.20
N VAL A 601 -40.53 -9.55 1.28
CA VAL A 601 -39.41 -9.06 0.48
C VAL A 601 -39.85 -7.93 -0.45
N ASP A 602 -41.00 -8.06 -1.13
CA ASP A 602 -41.52 -7.04 -2.04
C ASP A 602 -41.83 -5.73 -1.30
N THR A 603 -42.37 -5.82 -0.08
CA THR A 603 -42.65 -4.65 0.75
C THR A 603 -41.36 -3.94 1.18
N ILE A 604 -40.33 -4.68 1.57
CA ILE A 604 -39.00 -4.12 1.89
C ILE A 604 -38.42 -3.45 0.64
N MET A 605 -38.46 -4.13 -0.51
CA MET A 605 -37.94 -3.63 -1.79
C MET A 605 -38.61 -2.34 -2.25
N GLU A 606 -39.93 -2.22 -2.07
CA GLU A 606 -40.67 -1.02 -2.44
C GLU A 606 -40.19 0.23 -1.68
N VAL A 607 -39.74 0.05 -0.44
CA VAL A 607 -39.14 1.11 0.37
C VAL A 607 -37.68 1.33 -0.02
N MET A 608 -36.89 0.26 -0.09
CA MET A 608 -35.44 0.32 -0.30
C MET A 608 -35.03 0.80 -1.70
N ARG A 609 -35.88 0.69 -2.72
CA ARG A 609 -35.64 1.32 -4.04
C ARG A 609 -35.48 2.85 -3.99
N LYS A 610 -35.86 3.48 -2.88
CA LYS A 610 -35.71 4.93 -2.64
C LYS A 610 -34.41 5.28 -1.92
N ALA A 611 -33.61 4.29 -1.52
CA ALA A 611 -32.31 4.50 -0.91
C ALA A 611 -31.30 5.00 -1.95
N ASN A 612 -30.50 6.01 -1.58
CA ASN A 612 -29.37 6.52 -2.36
C ASN A 612 -28.00 6.06 -1.82
N PHE A 613 -28.03 5.08 -0.91
CA PHE A 613 -26.90 4.52 -0.19
C PHE A 613 -26.85 2.99 -0.36
N PRO A 614 -25.68 2.34 -0.21
CA PRO A 614 -25.58 0.89 -0.26
C PRO A 614 -26.39 0.19 0.83
N TRP A 615 -27.04 -0.93 0.51
CA TRP A 615 -27.77 -1.72 1.50
C TRP A 615 -27.80 -3.20 1.13
N ILE A 616 -28.01 -4.05 2.14
CA ILE A 616 -27.97 -5.50 2.04
C ILE A 616 -29.21 -6.09 2.74
N LEU A 617 -29.89 -7.03 2.09
CA LEU A 617 -30.97 -7.79 2.74
C LEU A 617 -30.36 -8.95 3.54
N ILE A 618 -30.66 -9.04 4.83
CA ILE A 618 -30.23 -10.17 5.67
C ILE A 618 -31.42 -10.96 6.19
N SER A 619 -31.24 -12.26 6.43
CA SER A 619 -32.27 -13.10 7.05
C SER A 619 -31.69 -14.42 7.53
N PHE A 620 -32.39 -15.04 8.50
CA PHE A 620 -32.19 -16.44 8.87
C PHE A 620 -32.86 -17.41 7.90
N GLU A 621 -33.72 -16.93 6.98
CA GLU A 621 -34.49 -17.76 6.06
C GLU A 621 -33.89 -17.66 4.64
N SER A 622 -33.14 -18.68 4.23
CA SER A 622 -32.44 -18.69 2.93
C SER A 622 -33.38 -18.52 1.74
N THR A 623 -34.62 -18.99 1.84
CA THR A 623 -35.64 -18.85 0.79
C THR A 623 -36.02 -17.39 0.52
N ALA A 624 -35.96 -16.51 1.53
CA ALA A 624 -36.19 -15.09 1.33
C ALA A 624 -35.02 -14.41 0.61
N LEU A 625 -33.79 -14.87 0.90
CA LEU A 625 -32.57 -14.37 0.26
C LEU A 625 -32.48 -14.82 -1.20
N ASP A 626 -32.80 -16.09 -1.48
CA ASP A 626 -32.91 -16.61 -2.85
C ASP A 626 -33.93 -15.81 -3.66
N TYR A 627 -35.14 -15.62 -3.10
CA TYR A 627 -36.19 -14.84 -3.75
C TYR A 627 -35.74 -13.40 -4.04
N ALA A 628 -35.14 -12.72 -3.06
CA ALA A 628 -34.64 -11.35 -3.23
C ALA A 628 -33.58 -11.26 -4.34
N ARG A 629 -32.65 -12.21 -4.38
CA ARG A 629 -31.60 -12.23 -5.39
C ARG A 629 -32.15 -12.54 -6.78
N GLU A 630 -33.03 -13.52 -6.91
CA GLU A 630 -33.62 -13.92 -8.19
C GLU A 630 -34.51 -12.81 -8.79
N GLN A 631 -35.29 -12.12 -7.96
CA GLN A 631 -36.24 -11.10 -8.44
C GLN A 631 -35.64 -9.70 -8.58
N TYR A 632 -34.66 -9.35 -7.73
CA TYR A 632 -34.19 -7.97 -7.61
C TYR A 632 -32.67 -7.80 -7.75
N ALA A 633 -31.90 -8.90 -7.82
CA ALA A 633 -30.44 -8.88 -7.97
C ALA A 633 -29.71 -8.02 -6.92
N VAL A 634 -30.19 -8.04 -5.67
CA VAL A 634 -29.57 -7.32 -4.54
C VAL A 634 -28.56 -8.21 -3.80
N PRO A 635 -27.55 -7.61 -3.12
CA PRO A 635 -26.68 -8.35 -2.23
C PRO A 635 -27.46 -8.90 -1.02
N VAL A 636 -27.06 -10.08 -0.54
CA VAL A 636 -27.74 -10.78 0.55
C VAL A 636 -26.79 -11.31 1.62
N GLY A 637 -27.26 -11.32 2.87
CA GLY A 637 -26.53 -11.87 4.03
C GLY A 637 -27.30 -12.99 4.73
N LEU A 638 -26.66 -14.15 4.89
CA LEU A 638 -27.26 -15.30 5.58
C LEU A 638 -26.91 -15.27 7.07
N ALA A 639 -27.93 -15.16 7.93
CA ALA A 639 -27.75 -15.34 9.36
C ALA A 639 -27.89 -16.82 9.74
N VAL A 640 -26.86 -17.38 10.39
CA VAL A 640 -26.85 -18.78 10.82
C VAL A 640 -27.14 -18.88 12.32
N ARG A 641 -27.96 -19.88 12.69
CA ARG A 641 -28.37 -20.06 14.10
C ARG A 641 -27.34 -20.82 14.91
N LYS A 642 -26.48 -21.56 14.23
CA LYS A 642 -25.41 -22.35 14.80
C LYS A 642 -24.26 -22.39 13.81
N TYR A 643 -23.04 -22.36 14.34
CA TYR A 643 -21.86 -22.67 13.57
C TYR A 643 -21.72 -24.20 13.48
N ASP A 644 -22.29 -24.80 12.42
CA ASP A 644 -22.15 -26.22 12.12
C ASP A 644 -22.11 -26.49 10.60
N GLU A 645 -21.77 -27.73 10.23
CA GLU A 645 -21.64 -28.14 8.83
C GLU A 645 -22.96 -28.02 8.04
N ALA A 646 -24.11 -28.17 8.70
CA ALA A 646 -25.40 -28.04 8.03
C ALA A 646 -25.64 -26.61 7.53
N HIS A 647 -25.36 -25.61 8.37
CA HIS A 647 -25.44 -24.20 7.97
C HIS A 647 -24.35 -23.83 6.96
N ARG A 648 -23.16 -24.41 7.06
CA ARG A 648 -22.09 -24.22 6.07
C ARG A 648 -22.50 -24.71 4.67
N ILE A 649 -23.18 -25.85 4.57
CA ILE A 649 -23.71 -26.36 3.30
C ILE A 649 -24.72 -25.37 2.71
N VAL A 650 -25.63 -24.82 3.53
CA VAL A 650 -26.59 -23.80 3.08
C VAL A 650 -25.87 -22.54 2.60
N ALA A 651 -24.87 -22.05 3.34
CA ALA A 651 -24.07 -20.90 2.93
C ALA A 651 -23.35 -21.14 1.59
N ASN A 652 -22.76 -22.31 1.38
CA ASN A 652 -22.12 -22.65 0.12
C ASN A 652 -23.10 -22.74 -1.07
N GLN A 653 -24.31 -23.26 -0.83
CA GLN A 653 -25.35 -23.37 -1.86
C GLN A 653 -25.94 -22.02 -2.23
N LEU A 654 -26.23 -21.19 -1.22
CA LEU A 654 -26.73 -19.84 -1.41
C LEU A 654 -25.63 -18.94 -1.99
N ALA A 655 -24.36 -19.16 -1.65
CA ALA A 655 -23.25 -18.25 -1.95
C ALA A 655 -23.61 -16.78 -1.62
N PRO A 656 -23.92 -16.47 -0.34
CA PRO A 656 -24.28 -15.12 0.07
C PRO A 656 -23.08 -14.17 -0.03
N ASP A 657 -23.34 -12.88 -0.03
CA ASP A 657 -22.31 -11.84 0.05
C ASP A 657 -21.75 -11.75 1.48
N TYR A 658 -22.60 -12.04 2.49
CA TYR A 658 -22.27 -12.00 3.91
C TYR A 658 -22.80 -13.24 4.66
N VAL A 659 -22.09 -13.65 5.71
CA VAL A 659 -22.57 -14.66 6.67
C VAL A 659 -22.49 -14.10 8.08
N PHE A 660 -23.63 -14.11 8.78
CA PHE A 660 -23.77 -13.60 10.15
C PHE A 660 -23.87 -14.75 11.13
N CYS A 661 -23.08 -14.73 12.21
CA CYS A 661 -23.19 -15.70 13.29
C CYS A 661 -23.01 -15.03 14.64
N ASN A 662 -23.85 -15.38 15.61
CA ASN A 662 -23.70 -14.90 16.98
C ASN A 662 -22.44 -15.50 17.57
N ARG A 663 -21.61 -14.69 18.22
CA ARG A 663 -20.37 -15.16 18.86
C ARG A 663 -20.58 -16.37 19.80
N ASN A 664 -21.73 -16.44 20.49
CA ASN A 664 -22.04 -17.52 21.44
C ASN A 664 -22.47 -18.82 20.78
N LYS A 665 -22.61 -18.84 19.45
CA LYS A 665 -23.01 -20.01 18.66
C LYS A 665 -21.83 -20.68 17.96
N ILE A 666 -20.63 -20.16 18.19
CA ILE A 666 -19.35 -20.68 17.71
C ILE A 666 -18.64 -21.34 18.90
N GLU A 667 -18.25 -22.61 18.79
CA GLU A 667 -17.69 -23.36 19.91
C GLU A 667 -16.26 -22.87 20.26
N VAL A 668 -15.95 -22.83 21.56
CA VAL A 668 -14.65 -22.40 22.08
C VAL A 668 -13.61 -23.49 21.76
N GLY A 669 -12.92 -23.34 20.62
CA GLY A 669 -11.88 -24.28 20.17
C GLY A 669 -11.59 -24.22 18.68
N GLU A 670 -12.50 -23.65 17.88
CA GLU A 670 -12.22 -23.40 16.47
C GLU A 670 -11.34 -22.15 16.33
N SER A 671 -10.14 -22.35 15.77
CA SER A 671 -9.16 -21.28 15.56
C SER A 671 -9.50 -20.37 14.38
N THR A 672 -10.47 -20.75 13.55
CA THR A 672 -10.78 -20.06 12.27
C THR A 672 -12.23 -20.27 11.83
N LEU A 673 -12.86 -19.20 11.33
CA LEU A 673 -14.16 -19.21 10.65
C LEU A 673 -14.09 -19.97 9.31
N TRP A 674 -15.22 -20.52 8.83
CA TRP A 674 -15.23 -21.28 7.59
C TRP A 674 -14.74 -20.41 6.41
N PRO A 675 -13.87 -20.94 5.54
CA PRO A 675 -13.55 -20.24 4.30
C PRO A 675 -14.75 -20.23 3.35
N GLY A 676 -14.91 -19.15 2.59
CA GLY A 676 -16.00 -18.97 1.63
C GLY A 676 -15.85 -17.70 0.78
N GLY A 677 -16.73 -17.55 -0.21
CA GLY A 677 -16.80 -16.35 -1.07
C GLY A 677 -17.53 -15.16 -0.44
N TRP A 678 -17.83 -15.23 0.86
CA TRP A 678 -18.60 -14.24 1.62
C TRP A 678 -17.72 -13.45 2.59
N HIS A 679 -18.28 -12.40 3.18
CA HIS A 679 -17.74 -11.69 4.32
C HIS A 679 -18.36 -12.18 5.63
N TRP A 680 -17.54 -12.46 6.64
CA TRP A 680 -18.00 -12.87 7.96
C TRP A 680 -18.39 -11.68 8.82
N VAL A 681 -19.59 -11.74 9.41
CA VAL A 681 -20.06 -10.81 10.43
C VAL A 681 -20.29 -11.56 11.75
N ILE A 682 -19.58 -11.16 12.79
CA ILE A 682 -19.77 -11.71 14.13
C ILE A 682 -20.50 -10.68 14.99
N TYR A 683 -21.70 -11.03 15.44
CA TYR A 683 -22.56 -10.12 16.21
C TYR A 683 -22.60 -10.42 17.70
N ASP A 684 -23.05 -9.42 18.46
CA ASP A 684 -23.06 -9.31 19.93
C ASP A 684 -21.69 -9.20 20.59
N VAL A 685 -20.68 -8.69 19.87
CA VAL A 685 -19.34 -8.46 20.42
C VAL A 685 -19.27 -7.05 21.02
N VAL A 686 -19.20 -6.96 22.34
CA VAL A 686 -19.17 -5.67 23.07
C VAL A 686 -17.79 -5.34 23.66
N ASP A 687 -16.91 -6.34 23.79
CA ASP A 687 -15.58 -6.18 24.37
C ASP A 687 -14.50 -5.99 23.28
N VAL A 688 -13.69 -4.94 23.40
CA VAL A 688 -12.63 -4.62 22.42
C VAL A 688 -11.53 -5.69 22.40
N GLY A 689 -11.24 -6.32 23.54
CA GLY A 689 -10.30 -7.44 23.59
C GLY A 689 -10.81 -8.66 22.81
N GLU A 690 -12.12 -8.89 22.82
CA GLU A 690 -12.78 -9.95 22.05
C GLU A 690 -12.81 -9.67 20.54
N ILE A 691 -12.87 -8.40 20.12
CA ILE A 691 -12.80 -8.01 18.70
C ILE A 691 -11.54 -8.57 18.04
N ALA A 692 -10.38 -8.36 18.66
CA ALA A 692 -9.10 -8.86 18.12
C ALA A 692 -9.11 -10.38 17.94
N ARG A 693 -9.77 -11.12 18.87
CA ARG A 693 -9.93 -12.57 18.75
C ARG A 693 -10.76 -12.94 17.52
N TRP A 694 -11.88 -12.25 17.27
CA TRP A 694 -12.75 -12.57 16.12
C TRP A 694 -12.13 -12.18 14.78
N VAL A 695 -11.39 -11.07 14.72
CA VAL A 695 -10.59 -10.73 13.54
C VAL A 695 -9.53 -11.79 13.28
N ASN A 696 -8.84 -12.25 14.33
CA ASN A 696 -7.91 -13.37 14.21
C ASN A 696 -8.59 -14.68 13.78
N ALA A 697 -9.87 -14.89 14.13
CA ALA A 697 -10.63 -16.02 13.62
C ALA A 697 -11.06 -15.83 12.14
N GLY A 698 -10.90 -14.64 11.56
CA GLY A 698 -11.25 -14.32 10.17
C GLY A 698 -12.57 -13.57 9.99
N ALA A 699 -13.04 -12.85 11.01
CA ALA A 699 -14.19 -11.97 10.88
C ALA A 699 -13.87 -10.74 10.00
N ASP A 700 -14.71 -10.47 9.01
CA ASP A 700 -14.60 -9.29 8.14
C ASP A 700 -15.29 -8.07 8.75
N PHE A 701 -16.31 -8.28 9.60
CA PHE A 701 -17.11 -7.26 10.28
C PHE A 701 -17.40 -7.70 11.72
N ILE A 702 -17.51 -6.71 12.61
CA ILE A 702 -18.06 -6.92 13.95
C ILE A 702 -19.32 -6.11 14.11
N GLU A 703 -20.35 -6.76 14.60
CA GLU A 703 -21.63 -6.14 14.88
C GLU A 703 -21.83 -6.00 16.40
N THR A 704 -22.11 -4.78 16.85
CA THR A 704 -22.14 -4.43 18.27
C THR A 704 -23.26 -3.45 18.59
N GLY A 705 -23.93 -3.65 19.72
CA GLY A 705 -24.89 -2.70 20.27
C GLY A 705 -24.25 -1.54 21.01
N ALA A 706 -22.95 -1.61 21.30
CA ALA A 706 -22.20 -0.60 22.08
C ALA A 706 -21.23 0.20 21.19
N ILE A 707 -21.68 0.57 20.00
CA ILE A 707 -20.82 1.13 18.94
C ILE A 707 -20.02 2.35 19.41
N GLY A 708 -20.63 3.23 20.21
CA GLY A 708 -19.95 4.42 20.74
C GLY A 708 -18.81 4.08 21.72
N GLU A 709 -19.02 3.11 22.61
CA GLU A 709 -17.99 2.67 23.57
C GLU A 709 -16.83 1.96 22.86
N VAL A 710 -17.15 1.08 21.91
CA VAL A 710 -16.17 0.33 21.14
C VAL A 710 -15.29 1.27 20.32
N LEU A 711 -15.89 2.21 19.57
CA LEU A 711 -15.14 3.20 18.78
C LEU A 711 -14.24 4.06 19.68
N ALA A 712 -14.72 4.50 20.84
CA ALA A 712 -13.93 5.32 21.76
C ALA A 712 -12.70 4.57 22.32
N ALA A 713 -12.86 3.29 22.68
CA ALA A 713 -11.78 2.46 23.21
C ALA A 713 -10.74 2.08 22.14
N GLY A 714 -11.15 1.97 20.88
CA GLY A 714 -10.29 1.64 19.75
C GLY A 714 -9.33 2.74 19.28
N VAL A 715 -9.61 4.00 19.62
CA VAL A 715 -8.82 5.18 19.20
C VAL A 715 -7.66 5.49 20.16
N ASN A 716 -7.60 4.87 21.34
CA ASN A 716 -6.55 5.15 22.32
C ASN A 716 -6.12 3.90 23.12
N PRO A 717 -5.13 3.12 22.63
CA PRO A 717 -4.60 1.97 23.35
C PRO A 717 -3.83 2.33 24.64
N ASP A 718 -3.50 3.61 24.87
CA ASP A 718 -2.83 4.09 26.09
C ASP A 718 -3.82 4.62 27.16
N ALA A 719 -5.14 4.44 26.96
CA ALA A 719 -6.17 4.87 27.91
C ALA A 719 -6.66 3.77 28.88
N ALA A 720 -6.04 2.58 28.89
CA ALA A 720 -6.33 1.50 29.84
C ALA A 720 -5.26 1.37 30.92
#